data_AF-A0A452VH09-F1
#
_entry.id   AF-A0A452VH09-F1
#
_cell.length_a   1.000
_cell.length_b   1.000
_cell.length_c   1.000
_cell.angle_alpha   90.00
_cell.angle_beta   90.00
_cell.angle_gamma   90.00
#
_symmetry.space_group_name_H-M   'P 1'
#
loop_
_entity.id
_entity.type
_entity.pdbx_description
1 polymer ?
#
loop_
_entity_poly.entity_id
_entity_poly.type
_entity_poly.pdbx_seq_one_letter_code
_entity_poly.pdbx_strand_id
1 'polypeptide(L)'
;KQGAQSKGRRLATENLSYNKLSEIDPAGFEDLLNLQEVYLNNNELTAVPSLGAAASHVVSLFLQHNKIRSVEGSQLQAYLALEVLDLSSNNITEIRNTCFPHGLHLKELNLASNRIGTLESGAFDGLSRSLVMLRLSKNRITQLPMKAFKLPRLTQLDLNRNRIRVIEGLTFQGLDSLEVLKLQRNNISKLTDGAFWGLSRIHVLGNSITRISREGWGFCPKLHELVLSFNNLTRLDEESLADLSSLSTLRLSHNSISHIAEGAFRGLKHLRVLDLDHNEISGTIEDTSGAFTGLDSLSKLTLFGNKIKSVAKRAFSGLEGLEHLNLGENAIRSVQSDAFAKMKNLRELHISSDSFLCDCQLKWLPPWLVGRTLQAFVTATCAHPESLKGQSIFSVPPESFVCDDLPKPQIITQPEPTMAVVGKDIRFTCSAASSSSSPVTFAWKKDNEVLANADMENFAHARAQDGKVTEYTTVLHLRHVTFGHEGRYQCVITNHFGSTYSHKARLIVNVLPSFTKTPHDIAIRTGTTARLECAATGHPNPQIAWQKDGGTDFPAARERRMHVMPDDDVFFITNVKIEDMGVYSCTAQNSAGTVSANATLTVFETPSLVVPLEDRVVSMGETVALQCKATGNPTPRITWLKGGRPLSLTERHHFTPGNQLLIVQNVVVEDAGQYTCEISNTLGTERAHSQLSILPAPGCRKDGSTVGVFTIAVVCSIVLTSLVWVCIIYQTRKKSEEYSVTNTDETIVPPDVPSYLSSQGTLSDRQETVIRPEGGPQANGHIESNGVCPRDASLFSEADAHGITCRQPKLCVGCTKEPWNVVEKAQRRPGAQKMEHSGPVACGDCNTDVDGYSKEQAFYPPPVTRDNTQPGTLSSQDPSQTDREHSLPHLTSGTADGSRADRRGSLYPSNHDRMLTSLKKKPLAPPDGKGASSWTSARLCEPDSTDLQPPSTLTPGSPELAEAASGFPDGPSEGQHLLLSNGHLPQACDSSPEAPALTGQLPGKRGVPLLFAPKI
;
A
#
# COMPACT_ATOMS: atom_id res chain seq x y z
N LYS A 1 -75.65 -26.59 -24.21
CA LYS A 1 -76.60 -27.74 -24.17
C LYS A 1 -76.70 -28.42 -25.54
N GLN A 2 -75.83 -29.40 -25.81
CA GLN A 2 -76.00 -30.51 -26.77
C GLN A 2 -74.89 -31.53 -26.43
N GLY A 3 -75.10 -32.83 -26.69
CA GLY A 3 -74.08 -33.86 -26.42
C GLY A 3 -74.27 -34.73 -25.16
N ALA A 4 -75.52 -34.96 -24.72
CA ALA A 4 -75.82 -35.88 -23.62
C ALA A 4 -75.73 -37.36 -24.04
N GLN A 5 -74.53 -37.85 -24.41
CA GLN A 5 -74.16 -39.27 -24.38
C GLN A 5 -72.65 -39.46 -24.62
N SER A 6 -71.86 -39.53 -23.56
CA SER A 6 -70.59 -40.29 -23.58
C SER A 6 -70.37 -40.94 -22.21
N LYS A 7 -69.85 -42.17 -22.20
CA LYS A 7 -69.51 -42.86 -20.94
C LYS A 7 -68.35 -42.12 -20.27
N GLY A 8 -68.45 -41.89 -18.96
CA GLY A 8 -67.57 -40.99 -18.20
C GLY A 8 -66.08 -41.13 -18.54
N ARG A 9 -65.56 -40.17 -19.31
CA ARG A 9 -64.13 -40.03 -19.56
C ARG A 9 -63.48 -39.48 -18.30
N ARG A 10 -62.48 -40.20 -17.78
CA ARG A 10 -61.56 -39.70 -16.74
C ARG A 10 -60.60 -38.68 -17.37
N LEU A 11 -61.11 -37.47 -17.64
CA LEU A 11 -60.30 -36.34 -18.10
C LEU A 11 -59.46 -35.84 -16.94
N ALA A 12 -58.18 -36.24 -16.91
CA ALA A 12 -57.18 -35.73 -15.97
C ALA A 12 -56.52 -34.43 -16.46
N THR A 13 -56.52 -34.22 -17.77
CA THR A 13 -56.00 -33.01 -18.43
C THR A 13 -57.07 -32.47 -19.38
N GLU A 14 -57.38 -31.18 -19.28
CA GLU A 14 -58.30 -30.46 -20.18
C GLU A 14 -57.56 -29.29 -20.86
N ASN A 15 -57.72 -29.13 -22.17
CA ASN A 15 -56.97 -28.14 -22.95
C ASN A 15 -57.89 -27.27 -23.80
N LEU A 16 -58.09 -26.04 -23.32
CA LEU A 16 -58.92 -24.99 -23.88
C LEU A 16 -58.08 -23.80 -24.38
N SER A 17 -56.77 -24.01 -24.57
CA SER A 17 -55.84 -22.96 -25.00
C SER A 17 -56.06 -22.50 -26.46
N TYR A 18 -55.55 -21.31 -26.80
CA TYR A 18 -55.64 -20.70 -28.14
C TYR A 18 -57.07 -20.44 -28.66
N ASN A 19 -58.05 -20.36 -27.75
CA ASN A 19 -59.44 -19.99 -28.05
C ASN A 19 -59.65 -18.47 -27.87
N LYS A 20 -60.92 -18.04 -27.84
CA LYS A 20 -61.33 -16.64 -27.61
C LYS A 20 -62.16 -16.49 -26.32
N LEU A 21 -61.87 -17.30 -25.31
CA LEU A 21 -62.64 -17.34 -24.06
C LEU A 21 -62.37 -16.07 -23.25
N SER A 22 -63.41 -15.25 -23.06
CA SER A 22 -63.39 -14.04 -22.22
C SER A 22 -63.70 -14.33 -20.75
N GLU A 23 -64.44 -15.41 -20.51
CA GLU A 23 -64.88 -15.93 -19.21
C GLU A 23 -65.03 -17.46 -19.27
N ILE A 24 -65.32 -18.10 -18.14
CA ILE A 24 -65.59 -19.54 -18.02
C ILE A 24 -66.85 -19.73 -17.17
N ASP A 25 -67.79 -20.55 -17.65
CA ASP A 25 -68.96 -21.00 -16.88
C ASP A 25 -68.56 -22.14 -15.92
N PRO A 26 -68.65 -21.96 -14.58
CA PRO A 26 -68.28 -22.99 -13.62
C PRO A 26 -69.14 -24.26 -13.72
N ALA A 27 -70.38 -24.15 -14.23
CA ALA A 27 -71.28 -25.29 -14.40
C ALA A 27 -70.78 -26.30 -15.46
N GLY A 28 -69.87 -25.89 -16.34
CA GLY A 28 -69.21 -26.78 -17.30
C GLY A 28 -68.26 -27.82 -16.67
N PHE A 29 -67.96 -27.71 -15.37
CA PHE A 29 -66.90 -28.46 -14.69
C PHE A 29 -67.38 -29.31 -13.49
N GLU A 30 -68.69 -29.39 -13.21
CA GLU A 30 -69.20 -30.06 -12.00
C GLU A 30 -68.83 -31.57 -11.92
N ASP A 31 -68.94 -32.31 -13.03
CA ASP A 31 -68.66 -33.76 -13.07
C ASP A 31 -67.16 -34.12 -13.18
N LEU A 32 -66.26 -33.14 -13.35
CA LEU A 32 -64.86 -33.36 -13.71
C LEU A 32 -63.93 -33.64 -12.52
N LEU A 33 -64.37 -34.52 -11.61
CA LEU A 33 -63.68 -34.86 -10.34
C LEU A 33 -62.29 -35.53 -10.47
N ASN A 34 -61.83 -35.81 -11.69
CA ASN A 34 -60.49 -36.36 -11.95
C ASN A 34 -59.51 -35.32 -12.51
N LEU A 35 -59.96 -34.08 -12.74
CA LEU A 35 -59.22 -33.04 -13.46
C LEU A 35 -58.07 -32.47 -12.62
N GLN A 36 -56.83 -32.65 -13.11
CA GLN A 36 -55.59 -32.23 -12.46
C GLN A 36 -54.87 -31.13 -13.23
N GLU A 37 -54.91 -31.15 -14.57
CA GLU A 37 -54.25 -30.14 -15.42
C GLU A 37 -55.26 -29.37 -16.27
N VAL A 38 -55.17 -28.04 -16.28
CA VAL A 38 -56.06 -27.18 -17.06
C VAL A 38 -55.26 -26.12 -17.83
N TYR A 39 -55.33 -26.22 -19.16
CA TYR A 39 -54.67 -25.29 -20.08
C TYR A 39 -55.68 -24.29 -20.65
N LEU A 40 -55.60 -23.04 -20.17
CA LEU A 40 -56.46 -21.92 -20.55
C LEU A 40 -55.65 -20.74 -21.12
N ASN A 41 -54.39 -20.97 -21.47
CA ASN A 41 -53.48 -19.98 -22.03
C ASN A 41 -53.90 -19.51 -23.43
N ASN A 42 -53.41 -18.33 -23.84
CA ASN A 42 -53.66 -17.74 -25.16
C ASN A 42 -55.18 -17.53 -25.44
N ASN A 43 -55.91 -17.04 -24.43
CA ASN A 43 -57.33 -16.69 -24.47
C ASN A 43 -57.54 -15.18 -24.20
N GLU A 44 -58.78 -14.75 -23.96
CA GLU A 44 -59.15 -13.36 -23.69
C GLU A 44 -59.50 -13.09 -22.21
N LEU A 45 -59.23 -14.04 -21.29
CA LEU A 45 -59.68 -14.01 -19.90
C LEU A 45 -59.19 -12.75 -19.16
N THR A 46 -60.07 -12.15 -18.37
CA THR A 46 -59.81 -10.88 -17.65
C THR A 46 -59.59 -11.01 -16.13
N ALA A 47 -59.94 -12.18 -15.57
CA ALA A 47 -59.74 -12.58 -14.18
C ALA A 47 -59.32 -14.07 -14.12
N VAL A 48 -59.05 -14.60 -12.93
CA VAL A 48 -58.83 -16.04 -12.74
C VAL A 48 -60.20 -16.74 -12.79
N PRO A 49 -60.42 -17.75 -13.65
CA PRO A 49 -61.72 -18.42 -13.74
C PRO A 49 -62.01 -19.28 -12.52
N SER A 50 -63.29 -19.59 -12.29
CA SER A 50 -63.73 -20.63 -11.37
C SER A 50 -64.12 -21.88 -12.15
N LEU A 51 -63.66 -23.06 -11.71
CA LEU A 51 -63.94 -24.36 -12.32
C LEU A 51 -64.91 -25.20 -11.47
N GLY A 52 -65.82 -24.54 -10.74
CA GLY A 52 -66.85 -25.20 -9.95
C GLY A 52 -66.29 -26.23 -8.96
N ALA A 53 -66.90 -27.42 -8.94
CA ALA A 53 -66.45 -28.53 -8.09
C ALA A 53 -65.05 -29.07 -8.45
N ALA A 54 -64.67 -29.04 -9.73
CA ALA A 54 -63.37 -29.54 -10.19
C ALA A 54 -62.19 -28.71 -9.68
N ALA A 55 -62.37 -27.41 -9.40
CA ALA A 55 -61.30 -26.51 -8.94
C ALA A 55 -60.48 -27.07 -7.77
N SER A 56 -61.13 -27.76 -6.84
CA SER A 56 -60.50 -28.37 -5.66
C SER A 56 -59.52 -29.52 -5.97
N HIS A 57 -59.60 -30.11 -7.17
CA HIS A 57 -58.78 -31.24 -7.63
C HIS A 57 -57.64 -30.82 -8.58
N VAL A 58 -57.69 -29.59 -9.12
CA VAL A 58 -56.71 -29.09 -10.09
C VAL A 58 -55.35 -28.83 -9.42
N VAL A 59 -54.32 -29.48 -9.95
CA VAL A 59 -52.91 -29.41 -9.52
C VAL A 59 -52.13 -28.36 -10.33
N SER A 60 -52.45 -28.20 -11.62
CA SER A 60 -51.75 -27.31 -12.55
C SER A 60 -52.72 -26.45 -13.36
N LEU A 61 -52.61 -25.13 -13.25
CA LEU A 61 -53.46 -24.16 -13.95
C LEU A 61 -52.61 -23.18 -14.79
N PHE A 62 -52.78 -23.25 -16.11
CA PHE A 62 -52.02 -22.47 -17.09
C PHE A 62 -52.88 -21.37 -17.72
N LEU A 63 -52.64 -20.12 -17.34
CA LEU A 63 -53.41 -18.92 -17.72
C LEU A 63 -52.55 -17.89 -18.48
N GLN A 64 -51.36 -18.27 -18.96
CA GLN A 64 -50.44 -17.35 -19.62
C GLN A 64 -50.97 -16.79 -20.95
N HIS A 65 -50.53 -15.58 -21.32
CA HIS A 65 -51.01 -14.86 -22.52
C HIS A 65 -52.54 -14.64 -22.54
N ASN A 66 -53.11 -14.23 -21.40
CA ASN A 66 -54.49 -13.74 -21.29
C ASN A 66 -54.51 -12.22 -21.07
N LYS A 67 -55.67 -11.65 -20.72
CA LYS A 67 -55.88 -10.21 -20.50
C LYS A 67 -56.01 -9.84 -19.02
N ILE A 68 -55.64 -10.75 -18.10
CA ILE A 68 -55.87 -10.64 -16.64
C ILE A 68 -55.16 -9.40 -16.06
N ARG A 69 -55.87 -8.64 -15.21
CA ARG A 69 -55.40 -7.35 -14.65
C ARG A 69 -55.09 -7.39 -13.15
N SER A 70 -55.75 -8.28 -12.42
CA SER A 70 -55.65 -8.48 -10.97
C SER A 70 -55.76 -9.97 -10.65
N VAL A 71 -55.24 -10.37 -9.50
CA VAL A 71 -55.42 -11.72 -8.94
C VAL A 71 -56.27 -11.58 -7.69
N GLU A 72 -57.44 -12.22 -7.66
CA GLU A 72 -58.33 -12.20 -6.50
C GLU A 72 -58.20 -13.50 -5.71
N GLY A 73 -57.73 -13.40 -4.46
CA GLY A 73 -57.51 -14.56 -3.60
C GLY A 73 -58.79 -15.37 -3.32
N SER A 74 -59.95 -14.71 -3.35
CA SER A 74 -61.29 -15.32 -3.28
C SER A 74 -61.52 -16.39 -4.37
N GLN A 75 -61.05 -16.13 -5.60
CA GLN A 75 -61.16 -17.08 -6.71
C GLN A 75 -60.17 -18.23 -6.54
N LEU A 76 -58.95 -17.95 -6.08
CA LEU A 76 -57.93 -18.97 -5.84
C LEU A 76 -58.25 -19.87 -4.63
N GLN A 77 -59.03 -19.41 -3.66
CA GLN A 77 -59.30 -20.17 -2.42
C GLN A 77 -60.06 -21.49 -2.64
N ALA A 78 -60.71 -21.68 -3.80
CA ALA A 78 -61.31 -22.97 -4.19
C ALA A 78 -60.28 -24.03 -4.64
N TYR A 79 -59.07 -23.62 -5.01
CA TYR A 79 -58.05 -24.46 -5.65
C TYR A 79 -57.11 -25.13 -4.64
N LEU A 80 -57.68 -26.01 -3.81
CA LEU A 80 -56.98 -26.61 -2.66
C LEU A 80 -55.79 -27.52 -3.04
N ALA A 81 -55.87 -28.22 -4.18
CA ALA A 81 -54.80 -29.11 -4.66
C ALA A 81 -53.72 -28.41 -5.51
N LEU A 82 -53.82 -27.09 -5.73
CA LEU A 82 -53.03 -26.40 -6.75
C LEU A 82 -51.56 -26.22 -6.35
N GLU A 83 -50.68 -26.82 -7.14
CA GLU A 83 -49.22 -26.77 -6.98
C GLU A 83 -48.54 -25.86 -8.01
N VAL A 84 -49.10 -25.72 -9.22
CA VAL A 84 -48.53 -24.91 -10.31
C VAL A 84 -49.54 -23.90 -10.84
N LEU A 85 -49.17 -22.62 -10.84
CA LEU A 85 -49.97 -21.53 -11.39
C LEU A 85 -49.13 -20.64 -12.31
N ASP A 86 -49.45 -20.63 -13.60
CA ASP A 86 -48.84 -19.76 -14.59
C ASP A 86 -49.78 -18.62 -15.01
N LEU A 87 -49.44 -17.41 -14.59
CA LEU A 87 -50.12 -16.15 -14.91
C LEU A 87 -49.24 -15.23 -15.78
N SER A 88 -48.22 -15.78 -16.45
CA SER A 88 -47.26 -14.98 -17.22
C SER A 88 -47.85 -14.34 -18.49
N SER A 89 -47.20 -13.29 -19.00
CA SER A 89 -47.65 -12.53 -20.18
C SER A 89 -49.10 -12.01 -20.08
N ASN A 90 -49.55 -11.63 -18.88
CA ASN A 90 -50.83 -10.97 -18.63
C ASN A 90 -50.64 -9.45 -18.44
N ASN A 91 -51.69 -8.75 -18.00
CA ASN A 91 -51.69 -7.29 -17.78
C ASN A 91 -51.62 -6.90 -16.29
N ILE A 92 -51.20 -7.78 -15.39
CA ILE A 92 -51.20 -7.55 -13.93
C ILE A 92 -50.23 -6.42 -13.58
N THR A 93 -50.69 -5.43 -12.80
CA THR A 93 -49.91 -4.21 -12.46
C THR A 93 -49.40 -4.13 -11.02
N GLU A 94 -49.97 -4.92 -10.11
CA GLU A 94 -49.74 -4.86 -8.66
C GLU A 94 -50.00 -6.25 -8.06
N ILE A 95 -49.27 -6.62 -7.00
CA ILE A 95 -49.59 -7.80 -6.17
C ILE A 95 -49.75 -7.35 -4.71
N ARG A 96 -50.89 -7.69 -4.13
CA ARG A 96 -51.29 -7.39 -2.74
C ARG A 96 -51.28 -8.65 -1.88
N ASN A 97 -51.27 -8.50 -0.56
CA ASN A 97 -51.40 -9.59 0.41
C ASN A 97 -52.72 -10.38 0.26
N THR A 98 -53.77 -9.77 -0.32
CA THR A 98 -55.04 -10.44 -0.64
C THR A 98 -55.02 -11.29 -1.92
N CYS A 99 -53.97 -11.21 -2.75
CA CYS A 99 -53.90 -11.97 -3.99
C CYS A 99 -53.65 -13.46 -3.77
N PHE A 100 -52.90 -13.83 -2.72
CA PHE A 100 -52.48 -15.21 -2.45
C PHE A 100 -52.75 -15.60 -0.99
N PRO A 101 -53.97 -16.04 -0.64
CA PRO A 101 -54.37 -16.33 0.74
C PRO A 101 -53.71 -17.59 1.31
N HIS A 102 -53.72 -17.70 2.64
CA HIS A 102 -53.32 -18.92 3.34
C HIS A 102 -54.23 -20.11 2.96
N GLY A 103 -53.63 -21.28 2.74
CA GLY A 103 -54.33 -22.53 2.40
C GLY A 103 -53.99 -23.05 1.00
N LEU A 104 -53.42 -22.21 0.13
CA LEU A 104 -52.85 -22.63 -1.15
C LEU A 104 -51.58 -23.47 -0.94
N HIS A 105 -51.40 -24.49 -1.78
CA HIS A 105 -50.27 -25.43 -1.74
C HIS A 105 -49.26 -25.22 -2.90
N LEU A 106 -49.30 -24.06 -3.55
CA LEU A 106 -48.44 -23.69 -4.69
C LEU A 106 -46.95 -23.95 -4.41
N LYS A 107 -46.32 -24.73 -5.28
CA LYS A 107 -44.87 -24.98 -5.38
C LYS A 107 -44.22 -24.05 -6.40
N GLU A 108 -44.89 -23.78 -7.52
CA GLU A 108 -44.44 -22.83 -8.54
C GLU A 108 -45.50 -21.77 -8.87
N LEU A 109 -45.08 -20.51 -8.85
CA LEU A 109 -45.87 -19.35 -9.27
C LEU A 109 -45.11 -18.54 -10.33
N ASN A 110 -45.65 -18.49 -11.55
CA ASN A 110 -45.08 -17.72 -12.65
C ASN A 110 -45.91 -16.45 -12.94
N LEU A 111 -45.35 -15.28 -12.62
CA LEU A 111 -45.91 -13.95 -12.88
C LEU A 111 -45.07 -13.17 -13.91
N ALA A 112 -44.20 -13.83 -14.68
CA ALA A 112 -43.28 -13.18 -15.60
C ALA A 112 -43.99 -12.45 -16.77
N SER A 113 -43.33 -11.47 -17.38
CA SER A 113 -43.84 -10.70 -18.54
C SER A 113 -45.15 -9.93 -18.28
N ASN A 114 -45.48 -9.64 -17.03
CA ASN A 114 -46.61 -8.79 -16.64
C ASN A 114 -46.21 -7.30 -16.60
N ARG A 115 -47.02 -6.45 -15.98
CA ARG A 115 -46.80 -5.01 -15.83
C ARG A 115 -46.51 -4.60 -14.37
N ILE A 116 -46.17 -5.56 -13.49
CA ILE A 116 -46.11 -5.38 -12.04
C ILE A 116 -45.09 -4.30 -11.69
N GLY A 117 -45.55 -3.18 -11.14
CA GLY A 117 -44.71 -2.07 -10.68
C GLY A 117 -44.46 -2.10 -9.17
N THR A 118 -45.47 -2.52 -8.41
CA THR A 118 -45.50 -2.54 -6.94
C THR A 118 -45.77 -3.94 -6.39
N LEU A 119 -45.10 -4.25 -5.28
CA LEU A 119 -45.34 -5.42 -4.45
C LEU A 119 -45.62 -4.94 -3.03
N GLU A 120 -46.73 -5.36 -2.43
CA GLU A 120 -47.04 -5.07 -1.04
C GLU A 120 -46.11 -5.88 -0.09
N SER A 121 -45.87 -5.37 1.12
CA SER A 121 -45.17 -6.15 2.14
C SER A 121 -46.01 -7.36 2.54
N GLY A 122 -45.41 -8.56 2.53
CA GLY A 122 -46.12 -9.81 2.78
C GLY A 122 -47.00 -10.31 1.62
N ALA A 123 -46.88 -9.76 0.40
CA ALA A 123 -47.67 -10.14 -0.78
C ALA A 123 -47.69 -11.64 -1.13
N PHE A 124 -46.74 -12.43 -0.61
CA PHE A 124 -46.62 -13.87 -0.84
C PHE A 124 -46.65 -14.70 0.46
N ASP A 125 -46.83 -14.11 1.64
CA ASP A 125 -46.75 -14.79 2.94
C ASP A 125 -47.76 -15.94 3.08
N GLY A 126 -48.87 -15.88 2.34
CA GLY A 126 -49.85 -16.97 2.19
C GLY A 126 -49.22 -18.30 1.77
N LEU A 127 -48.22 -18.24 0.89
CA LEU A 127 -47.57 -19.37 0.20
C LEU A 127 -46.30 -19.88 0.91
N SER A 128 -45.95 -19.28 2.05
CA SER A 128 -44.71 -19.53 2.82
C SER A 128 -44.44 -20.98 3.22
N ARG A 129 -45.46 -21.85 3.20
CA ARG A 129 -45.35 -23.28 3.54
C ARG A 129 -45.01 -24.19 2.35
N SER A 130 -45.21 -23.74 1.12
CA SER A 130 -45.16 -24.60 -0.08
C SER A 130 -44.30 -24.06 -1.21
N LEU A 131 -44.15 -22.74 -1.35
CA LEU A 131 -43.56 -22.16 -2.57
C LEU A 131 -42.05 -22.42 -2.67
N VAL A 132 -41.65 -23.05 -3.77
CA VAL A 132 -40.28 -23.43 -4.12
C VAL A 132 -39.73 -22.51 -5.22
N MET A 133 -40.55 -22.13 -6.19
CA MET A 133 -40.16 -21.25 -7.31
C MET A 133 -41.12 -20.07 -7.49
N LEU A 134 -40.55 -18.86 -7.60
CA LEU A 134 -41.27 -17.62 -7.89
C LEU A 134 -40.61 -16.90 -9.07
N ARG A 135 -41.36 -16.68 -10.15
CA ARG A 135 -40.90 -15.94 -11.33
C ARG A 135 -41.62 -14.59 -11.43
N LEU A 136 -40.87 -13.50 -11.29
CA LEU A 136 -41.31 -12.11 -11.39
C LEU A 136 -40.58 -11.36 -12.53
N SER A 137 -39.93 -12.07 -13.45
CA SER A 137 -39.09 -11.47 -14.47
C SER A 137 -39.86 -10.75 -15.59
N LYS A 138 -39.20 -9.82 -16.30
CA LYS A 138 -39.79 -8.94 -17.34
C LYS A 138 -40.97 -8.07 -16.84
N ASN A 139 -40.99 -7.71 -15.56
CA ASN A 139 -41.98 -6.80 -14.98
C ASN A 139 -41.46 -5.35 -14.92
N ARG A 140 -42.09 -4.49 -14.12
CA ARG A 140 -41.76 -3.05 -13.99
C ARG A 140 -41.28 -2.68 -12.59
N ILE A 141 -40.93 -3.66 -11.75
CA ILE A 141 -40.57 -3.49 -10.34
C ILE A 141 -39.36 -2.55 -10.21
N THR A 142 -39.51 -1.45 -9.49
CA THR A 142 -38.47 -0.42 -9.29
C THR A 142 -37.70 -0.56 -7.99
N GLN A 143 -38.31 -1.17 -6.98
CA GLN A 143 -37.78 -1.35 -5.63
C GLN A 143 -38.39 -2.61 -5.00
N LEU A 144 -37.71 -3.17 -4.00
CA LEU A 144 -38.21 -4.28 -3.18
C LEU A 144 -38.37 -3.77 -1.74
N PRO A 145 -39.54 -3.93 -1.08
CA PRO A 145 -39.69 -3.52 0.31
C PRO A 145 -38.79 -4.36 1.24
N MET A 146 -38.46 -3.81 2.42
CA MET A 146 -37.83 -4.62 3.47
C MET A 146 -38.72 -5.81 3.82
N LYS A 147 -38.13 -7.01 3.94
CA LYS A 147 -38.84 -8.28 4.17
C LYS A 147 -39.90 -8.56 3.09
N ALA A 148 -39.59 -8.29 1.82
CA ALA A 148 -40.47 -8.55 0.68
C ALA A 148 -40.91 -10.02 0.54
N PHE A 149 -40.12 -10.96 1.06
CA PHE A 149 -40.35 -12.39 0.87
C PHE A 149 -40.09 -13.19 2.16
N LYS A 150 -41.16 -13.62 2.84
CA LYS A 150 -41.09 -14.53 4.00
C LYS A 150 -41.33 -15.97 3.57
N LEU A 151 -40.50 -16.45 2.64
CA LEU A 151 -40.69 -17.71 1.93
C LEU A 151 -39.53 -18.67 2.23
N PRO A 152 -39.46 -19.28 3.42
CA PRO A 152 -38.29 -20.03 3.88
C PRO A 152 -38.00 -21.31 3.08
N ARG A 153 -38.95 -21.76 2.24
CA ARG A 153 -38.83 -22.92 1.34
C ARG A 153 -38.51 -22.56 -0.12
N LEU A 154 -38.43 -21.27 -0.46
CA LEU A 154 -38.16 -20.83 -1.83
C LEU A 154 -36.70 -21.13 -2.19
N THR A 155 -36.47 -21.95 -3.22
CA THR A 155 -35.12 -22.26 -3.72
C THR A 155 -34.72 -21.41 -4.92
N GLN A 156 -35.70 -20.92 -5.72
CA GLN A 156 -35.43 -20.04 -6.85
C GLN A 156 -36.33 -18.80 -6.89
N LEU A 157 -35.70 -17.63 -6.98
CA LEU A 157 -36.35 -16.32 -7.19
C LEU A 157 -35.81 -15.67 -8.46
N ASP A 158 -36.69 -15.47 -9.45
CA ASP A 158 -36.34 -14.81 -10.72
C ASP A 158 -36.93 -13.39 -10.80
N LEU A 159 -36.07 -12.38 -10.65
CA LEU A 159 -36.37 -10.95 -10.74
C LEU A 159 -35.73 -10.30 -11.99
N ASN A 160 -35.33 -11.10 -12.97
CA ASN A 160 -34.65 -10.62 -14.18
C ASN A 160 -35.49 -9.60 -14.99
N ARG A 161 -34.84 -8.67 -15.71
CA ARG A 161 -35.49 -7.72 -16.63
C ARG A 161 -36.56 -6.85 -15.95
N ASN A 162 -36.29 -6.41 -14.72
CA ASN A 162 -37.08 -5.43 -13.99
C ASN A 162 -36.38 -4.05 -14.04
N ARG A 163 -36.75 -3.13 -13.14
CA ARG A 163 -36.24 -1.75 -13.08
C ARG A 163 -35.59 -1.43 -11.72
N ILE A 164 -35.15 -2.46 -11.00
CA ILE A 164 -34.58 -2.34 -9.65
C ILE A 164 -33.29 -1.52 -9.73
N ARG A 165 -33.18 -0.46 -8.92
CA ARG A 165 -32.00 0.43 -8.87
C ARG A 165 -31.09 0.18 -7.68
N VAL A 166 -31.69 -0.18 -6.55
CA VAL A 166 -31.02 -0.46 -5.27
C VAL A 166 -31.67 -1.72 -4.69
N ILE A 167 -30.86 -2.52 -4.00
CA ILE A 167 -31.33 -3.58 -3.09
C ILE A 167 -30.86 -3.12 -1.73
N GLU A 168 -31.76 -3.10 -0.76
CA GLU A 168 -31.45 -2.66 0.61
C GLU A 168 -30.87 -3.82 1.43
N GLY A 169 -30.18 -3.49 2.53
CA GLY A 169 -29.74 -4.48 3.50
C GLY A 169 -30.93 -5.32 3.98
N LEU A 170 -30.75 -6.64 4.06
CA LEU A 170 -31.79 -7.60 4.51
C LEU A 170 -33.05 -7.68 3.61
N THR A 171 -33.06 -7.16 2.38
CA THR A 171 -34.21 -7.30 1.44
C THR A 171 -34.67 -8.77 1.28
N PHE A 172 -33.74 -9.72 1.25
CA PHE A 172 -34.00 -11.16 1.09
C PHE A 172 -34.05 -11.97 2.41
N GLN A 173 -34.14 -11.30 3.57
CA GLN A 173 -34.28 -11.98 4.87
C GLN A 173 -35.59 -12.79 4.94
N GLY A 174 -35.48 -14.08 5.27
CA GLY A 174 -36.61 -15.03 5.30
C GLY A 174 -36.69 -15.94 4.07
N LEU A 175 -35.69 -15.90 3.19
CA LEU A 175 -35.50 -16.81 2.06
C LEU A 175 -34.48 -17.92 2.39
N ASP A 176 -34.70 -18.60 3.51
CA ASP A 176 -33.71 -19.44 4.20
C ASP A 176 -33.20 -20.65 3.39
N SER A 177 -33.95 -21.10 2.37
CA SER A 177 -33.58 -22.19 1.44
C SER A 177 -33.14 -21.71 0.05
N LEU A 178 -32.88 -20.41 -0.14
CA LEU A 178 -32.68 -19.86 -1.50
C LEU A 178 -31.31 -20.24 -2.10
N GLU A 179 -31.38 -21.13 -3.09
CA GLU A 179 -30.24 -21.57 -3.89
C GLU A 179 -29.90 -20.57 -4.99
N VAL A 180 -30.89 -20.03 -5.70
CA VAL A 180 -30.69 -19.26 -6.93
C VAL A 180 -31.50 -17.96 -6.95
N LEU A 181 -30.79 -16.85 -6.75
CA LEU A 181 -31.32 -15.50 -6.97
C LEU A 181 -30.88 -14.96 -8.33
N LYS A 182 -31.84 -14.58 -9.19
CA LYS A 182 -31.60 -14.00 -10.52
C LYS A 182 -32.07 -12.55 -10.57
N LEU A 183 -31.13 -11.61 -10.72
CA LEU A 183 -31.34 -10.16 -10.72
C LEU A 183 -30.91 -9.50 -12.04
N GLN A 184 -30.85 -10.28 -13.10
CA GLN A 184 -30.19 -9.92 -14.35
C GLN A 184 -30.94 -8.83 -15.11
N ARG A 185 -30.26 -7.91 -15.83
CA ARG A 185 -30.89 -6.83 -16.61
C ARG A 185 -31.85 -5.97 -15.78
N ASN A 186 -31.42 -5.61 -14.57
CA ASN A 186 -31.99 -4.52 -13.80
C ASN A 186 -31.12 -3.26 -14.00
N ASN A 187 -31.30 -2.24 -13.16
CA ASN A 187 -30.55 -0.98 -13.22
C ASN A 187 -29.70 -0.79 -11.93
N ILE A 188 -29.21 -1.89 -11.35
CA ILE A 188 -28.50 -1.88 -10.06
C ILE A 188 -27.11 -1.28 -10.25
N SER A 189 -26.78 -0.23 -9.50
CA SER A 189 -25.48 0.46 -9.56
C SER A 189 -24.58 0.22 -8.34
N LYS A 190 -25.16 -0.08 -7.17
CA LYS A 190 -24.45 -0.45 -5.93
C LYS A 190 -25.11 -1.70 -5.31
N LEU A 191 -24.28 -2.57 -4.75
CA LEU A 191 -24.68 -3.62 -3.80
C LEU A 191 -24.55 -3.06 -2.38
N THR A 192 -25.53 -3.31 -1.50
CA THR A 192 -25.50 -2.83 -0.10
C THR A 192 -25.15 -3.96 0.87
N ASP A 193 -24.68 -3.59 2.05
CA ASP A 193 -24.19 -4.56 3.04
C ASP A 193 -25.33 -5.44 3.57
N GLY A 194 -25.12 -6.76 3.54
CA GLY A 194 -26.14 -7.72 3.95
C GLY A 194 -27.37 -7.78 3.03
N ALA A 195 -27.34 -7.17 1.84
CA ALA A 195 -28.40 -7.32 0.82
C ALA A 195 -28.68 -8.80 0.52
N PHE A 196 -27.62 -9.61 0.45
CA PHE A 196 -27.65 -11.03 0.10
C PHE A 196 -27.40 -11.98 1.28
N TRP A 197 -27.65 -11.52 2.52
CA TRP A 197 -27.43 -12.31 3.73
C TRP A 197 -28.04 -13.73 3.62
N GLY A 198 -27.24 -14.74 3.93
CA GLY A 198 -27.64 -16.15 3.94
C GLY A 198 -27.65 -16.90 2.59
N LEU A 199 -27.48 -16.21 1.45
CA LEU A 199 -27.62 -16.81 0.12
C LEU A 199 -26.43 -17.69 -0.31
N SER A 200 -26.70 -18.65 -1.21
CA SER A 200 -25.71 -19.65 -1.66
C SER A 200 -25.31 -19.58 -3.15
N ARG A 201 -26.14 -19.07 -4.08
CA ARG A 201 -25.73 -18.67 -5.44
C ARG A 201 -26.45 -17.39 -5.89
N ILE A 202 -25.72 -16.46 -6.51
CA ILE A 202 -26.21 -15.10 -6.83
C ILE A 202 -25.83 -14.70 -8.26
N HIS A 203 -26.83 -14.43 -9.11
CA HIS A 203 -26.63 -14.04 -10.51
C HIS A 203 -27.15 -12.61 -10.78
N VAL A 204 -26.25 -11.62 -10.92
CA VAL A 204 -26.54 -10.18 -11.08
C VAL A 204 -26.14 -9.65 -12.47
N LEU A 205 -26.21 -10.50 -13.50
CA LEU A 205 -25.75 -10.21 -14.86
C LEU A 205 -26.42 -8.98 -15.50
N GLY A 206 -25.72 -8.19 -16.31
CA GLY A 206 -26.37 -7.16 -17.15
C GLY A 206 -26.89 -5.96 -16.35
N ASN A 207 -26.21 -5.55 -15.29
CA ASN A 207 -26.56 -4.38 -14.46
C ASN A 207 -25.56 -3.24 -14.71
N SER A 208 -25.48 -2.25 -13.81
CA SER A 208 -24.62 -1.08 -13.92
C SER A 208 -23.65 -0.95 -12.73
N ILE A 209 -23.24 -2.09 -12.15
CA ILE A 209 -22.34 -2.14 -10.99
C ILE A 209 -20.94 -1.73 -11.45
N THR A 210 -20.33 -0.74 -10.79
CA THR A 210 -19.02 -0.17 -11.19
C THR A 210 -17.85 -0.56 -10.28
N ARG A 211 -18.13 -0.98 -9.04
CA ARG A 211 -17.15 -1.43 -8.05
C ARG A 211 -17.73 -2.53 -7.15
N ILE A 212 -16.84 -3.31 -6.54
CA ILE A 212 -17.14 -4.27 -5.47
C ILE A 212 -16.45 -3.77 -4.20
N SER A 213 -17.18 -3.64 -3.10
CA SER A 213 -16.64 -3.46 -1.75
C SER A 213 -16.39 -4.82 -1.08
N ARG A 214 -15.45 -4.87 -0.12
CA ARG A 214 -15.36 -6.01 0.82
C ARG A 214 -16.56 -6.07 1.76
N GLU A 215 -17.01 -4.88 2.18
CA GLU A 215 -18.22 -4.68 3.00
C GLU A 215 -19.41 -5.42 2.37
N GLY A 216 -20.14 -6.15 3.22
CA GLY A 216 -21.27 -7.00 2.84
C GLY A 216 -20.96 -8.49 2.70
N TRP A 217 -19.75 -8.91 2.32
CA TRP A 217 -19.49 -10.32 1.98
C TRP A 217 -19.41 -11.27 3.18
N GLY A 218 -19.00 -10.79 4.36
CA GLY A 218 -19.02 -11.58 5.61
C GLY A 218 -20.42 -12.09 6.01
N PHE A 219 -21.49 -11.53 5.43
CA PHE A 219 -22.87 -12.00 5.59
C PHE A 219 -23.27 -13.15 4.65
N CYS A 220 -22.38 -13.52 3.72
CA CYS A 220 -22.60 -14.51 2.67
C CYS A 220 -21.61 -15.69 2.72
N PRO A 221 -21.23 -16.25 3.89
CA PRO A 221 -20.11 -17.21 4.00
C PRO A 221 -20.37 -18.56 3.31
N LYS A 222 -21.62 -18.85 2.91
CA LYS A 222 -22.01 -20.05 2.15
C LYS A 222 -22.09 -19.85 0.64
N LEU A 223 -21.70 -18.68 0.12
CA LEU A 223 -21.80 -18.35 -1.30
C LEU A 223 -20.83 -19.23 -2.11
N HIS A 224 -21.38 -20.06 -2.99
CA HIS A 224 -20.67 -21.04 -3.81
C HIS A 224 -20.47 -20.55 -5.26
N GLU A 225 -21.43 -19.82 -5.81
CA GLU A 225 -21.37 -19.26 -7.17
C GLU A 225 -21.81 -17.79 -7.20
N LEU A 226 -20.94 -16.92 -7.70
CA LEU A 226 -21.16 -15.48 -7.86
C LEU A 226 -20.95 -15.09 -9.32
N VAL A 227 -21.97 -14.50 -9.93
CA VAL A 227 -21.99 -14.17 -11.36
C VAL A 227 -22.36 -12.70 -11.54
N LEU A 228 -21.36 -11.86 -11.87
CA LEU A 228 -21.45 -10.42 -12.08
C LEU A 228 -21.09 -10.00 -13.52
N SER A 229 -21.05 -10.94 -14.48
CA SER A 229 -20.75 -10.62 -15.88
C SER A 229 -21.72 -9.61 -16.51
N PHE A 230 -21.33 -8.92 -17.58
CA PHE A 230 -22.12 -7.83 -18.19
C PHE A 230 -22.44 -6.70 -17.19
N ASN A 231 -21.42 -6.16 -16.52
CA ASN A 231 -21.54 -4.97 -15.66
C ASN A 231 -20.50 -3.92 -16.08
N ASN A 232 -20.31 -2.87 -15.29
CA ASN A 232 -19.37 -1.77 -15.55
C ASN A 232 -18.17 -1.78 -14.58
N LEU A 233 -17.78 -2.94 -14.06
CA LEU A 233 -16.62 -3.07 -13.18
C LEU A 233 -15.34 -2.68 -13.94
N THR A 234 -14.53 -1.78 -13.38
CA THR A 234 -13.27 -1.30 -14.00
C THR A 234 -12.00 -1.82 -13.34
N ARG A 235 -12.10 -2.31 -12.10
CA ARG A 235 -10.99 -2.78 -11.28
C ARG A 235 -11.43 -3.81 -10.26
N LEU A 236 -10.49 -4.64 -9.80
CA LEU A 236 -10.62 -5.48 -8.60
C LEU A 236 -9.56 -5.06 -7.58
N ASP A 237 -10.01 -4.73 -6.38
CA ASP A 237 -9.17 -4.19 -5.29
C ASP A 237 -8.70 -5.30 -4.33
N GLU A 238 -7.61 -5.07 -3.60
CA GLU A 238 -7.01 -6.05 -2.67
C GLU A 238 -8.03 -6.52 -1.60
N GLU A 239 -8.10 -7.84 -1.38
CA GLU A 239 -9.04 -8.50 -0.46
C GLU A 239 -10.54 -8.13 -0.63
N SER A 240 -10.94 -7.53 -1.76
CA SER A 240 -12.32 -7.10 -2.04
C SER A 240 -13.37 -8.23 -2.07
N LEU A 241 -12.92 -9.48 -2.15
CA LEU A 241 -13.75 -10.69 -2.12
C LEU A 241 -13.34 -11.66 -0.98
N ALA A 242 -12.41 -11.28 -0.10
CA ALA A 242 -11.68 -12.22 0.77
C ALA A 242 -12.56 -13.04 1.73
N ASP A 243 -13.70 -12.49 2.15
CA ASP A 243 -14.60 -13.13 3.11
C ASP A 243 -15.45 -14.27 2.47
N LEU A 244 -15.47 -14.36 1.13
CA LEU A 244 -16.19 -15.38 0.35
C LEU A 244 -15.41 -16.72 0.29
N SER A 245 -14.93 -17.20 1.43
CA SER A 245 -14.02 -18.35 1.50
C SER A 245 -14.56 -19.67 0.96
N SER A 246 -15.89 -19.84 0.84
CA SER A 246 -16.55 -21.02 0.24
C SER A 246 -16.82 -20.92 -1.27
N LEU A 247 -16.43 -19.83 -1.93
CA LEU A 247 -16.75 -19.59 -3.34
C LEU A 247 -16.00 -20.56 -4.25
N SER A 248 -16.72 -21.32 -5.09
CA SER A 248 -16.17 -22.26 -6.07
C SER A 248 -16.19 -21.70 -7.50
N THR A 249 -17.12 -20.80 -7.83
CA THR A 249 -17.29 -20.24 -9.17
C THR A 249 -17.47 -18.72 -9.11
N LEU A 250 -16.61 -17.99 -9.83
CA LEU A 250 -16.67 -16.54 -9.97
C LEU A 250 -16.67 -16.17 -11.46
N ARG A 251 -17.72 -15.48 -11.93
CA ARG A 251 -17.80 -14.95 -13.30
C ARG A 251 -17.90 -13.42 -13.31
N LEU A 252 -16.95 -12.79 -14.00
CA LEU A 252 -16.75 -11.34 -14.12
C LEU A 252 -16.62 -10.91 -15.61
N SER A 253 -16.98 -11.79 -16.54
CA SER A 253 -16.89 -11.55 -17.99
C SER A 253 -17.68 -10.35 -18.49
N HIS A 254 -17.37 -9.82 -19.67
CA HIS A 254 -18.07 -8.67 -20.28
C HIS A 254 -18.20 -7.47 -19.31
N ASN A 255 -17.12 -7.14 -18.61
CA ASN A 255 -16.99 -5.92 -17.81
C ASN A 255 -15.95 -5.00 -18.49
N SER A 256 -15.42 -4.01 -17.78
CA SER A 256 -14.36 -3.12 -18.26
C SER A 256 -13.12 -3.21 -17.39
N ILE A 257 -12.87 -4.39 -16.78
CA ILE A 257 -11.79 -4.58 -15.81
C ILE A 257 -10.45 -4.47 -16.53
N SER A 258 -9.70 -3.41 -16.24
CA SER A 258 -8.35 -3.19 -16.77
C SER A 258 -7.25 -3.40 -15.73
N HIS A 259 -7.61 -3.33 -14.43
CA HIS A 259 -6.71 -3.51 -13.30
C HIS A 259 -7.21 -4.60 -12.34
N ILE A 260 -6.29 -5.45 -11.89
CA ILE A 260 -6.51 -6.41 -10.80
C ILE A 260 -5.33 -6.23 -9.83
N ALA A 261 -5.64 -5.89 -8.58
CA ALA A 261 -4.63 -5.69 -7.54
C ALA A 261 -3.91 -7.00 -7.19
N GLU A 262 -2.69 -6.89 -6.66
CA GLU A 262 -2.02 -8.00 -5.99
C GLU A 262 -2.89 -8.44 -4.80
N GLY A 263 -3.13 -9.75 -4.64
CA GLY A 263 -4.03 -10.25 -3.60
C GLY A 263 -5.53 -9.95 -3.77
N ALA A 264 -6.01 -9.46 -4.92
CA ALA A 264 -7.45 -9.20 -5.13
C ALA A 264 -8.35 -10.43 -4.91
N PHE A 265 -7.84 -11.64 -5.20
CA PHE A 265 -8.53 -12.91 -5.00
C PHE A 265 -8.11 -13.66 -3.72
N ARG A 266 -7.30 -13.03 -2.86
CA ARG A 266 -6.80 -13.64 -1.63
C ARG A 266 -7.95 -13.98 -0.70
N GLY A 267 -7.97 -15.21 -0.18
CA GLY A 267 -9.05 -15.74 0.68
C GLY A 267 -10.02 -16.69 -0.04
N LEU A 268 -10.09 -16.67 -1.38
CA LEU A 268 -10.93 -17.54 -2.20
C LEU A 268 -10.39 -18.98 -2.34
N LYS A 269 -10.03 -19.60 -1.20
CA LYS A 269 -9.28 -20.87 -1.11
C LYS A 269 -9.95 -22.09 -1.77
N HIS A 270 -11.24 -22.01 -2.08
CA HIS A 270 -12.01 -23.09 -2.71
C HIS A 270 -12.37 -22.81 -4.19
N LEU A 271 -11.93 -21.67 -4.74
CA LEU A 271 -12.29 -21.28 -6.11
C LEU A 271 -11.74 -22.29 -7.12
N ARG A 272 -12.62 -22.79 -7.99
CA ARG A 272 -12.28 -23.74 -9.07
C ARG A 272 -12.35 -23.07 -10.43
N VAL A 273 -13.35 -22.22 -10.64
CA VAL A 273 -13.61 -21.56 -11.92
C VAL A 273 -13.58 -20.03 -11.76
N LEU A 274 -12.68 -19.38 -12.51
CA LEU A 274 -12.59 -17.93 -12.62
C LEU A 274 -12.74 -17.54 -14.10
N ASP A 275 -13.76 -16.73 -14.38
CA ASP A 275 -14.07 -16.21 -15.70
C ASP A 275 -13.92 -14.68 -15.72
N LEU A 276 -13.00 -14.21 -16.57
CA LEU A 276 -12.64 -12.81 -16.82
C LEU A 276 -12.72 -12.46 -18.31
N ASP A 277 -13.45 -13.24 -19.11
CA ASP A 277 -13.53 -13.07 -20.58
C ASP A 277 -14.11 -11.71 -20.98
N HIS A 278 -13.68 -11.17 -22.12
CA HIS A 278 -14.15 -9.89 -22.67
C HIS A 278 -14.07 -8.72 -21.65
N ASN A 279 -12.86 -8.48 -21.14
CA ASN A 279 -12.52 -7.35 -20.30
C ASN A 279 -11.38 -6.52 -20.95
N GLU A 280 -10.86 -5.54 -20.23
CA GLU A 280 -9.78 -4.64 -20.69
C GLU A 280 -8.40 -5.03 -20.11
N ILE A 281 -8.23 -6.31 -19.71
CA ILE A 281 -7.04 -6.78 -18.99
C ILE A 281 -5.83 -6.81 -19.95
N SER A 282 -4.71 -6.23 -19.49
CA SER A 282 -3.43 -6.20 -20.21
C SER A 282 -2.25 -6.28 -19.22
N GLY A 283 -1.96 -5.16 -18.53
CA GLY A 283 -0.82 -5.02 -17.62
C GLY A 283 -0.75 -6.06 -16.49
N THR A 284 -1.88 -6.63 -16.08
CA THR A 284 -1.97 -7.73 -15.11
C THR A 284 -1.21 -8.98 -15.56
N ILE A 285 -1.15 -9.24 -16.86
CA ILE A 285 -0.51 -10.43 -17.46
C ILE A 285 0.86 -10.08 -18.09
N GLU A 286 1.05 -8.82 -18.48
CA GLU A 286 2.26 -8.32 -19.13
C GLU A 286 3.41 -7.95 -18.16
N ASP A 287 3.11 -7.61 -16.90
CA ASP A 287 4.09 -7.13 -15.90
C ASP A 287 3.77 -7.54 -14.46
N THR A 288 2.49 -7.54 -14.07
CA THR A 288 2.10 -7.74 -12.67
C THR A 288 2.42 -9.16 -12.18
N SER A 289 2.89 -9.24 -10.94
CA SER A 289 3.03 -10.47 -10.17
C SER A 289 1.94 -10.51 -9.10
N GLY A 290 1.52 -11.70 -8.69
CA GLY A 290 0.73 -11.86 -7.47
C GLY A 290 -0.77 -11.55 -7.56
N ALA A 291 -1.29 -11.08 -8.71
CA ALA A 291 -2.73 -10.83 -8.91
C ALA A 291 -3.60 -12.07 -8.63
N PHE A 292 -3.09 -13.28 -8.91
CA PHE A 292 -3.77 -14.56 -8.68
C PHE A 292 -3.22 -15.34 -7.45
N THR A 293 -2.62 -14.66 -6.47
CA THR A 293 -2.14 -15.32 -5.24
C THR A 293 -3.29 -15.80 -4.35
N GLY A 294 -3.12 -17.00 -3.74
CA GLY A 294 -4.15 -17.64 -2.92
C GLY A 294 -5.27 -18.33 -3.71
N LEU A 295 -5.11 -18.46 -5.04
CA LEU A 295 -5.97 -19.24 -5.92
C LEU A 295 -5.42 -20.66 -6.17
N ASP A 296 -4.78 -21.23 -5.16
CA ASP A 296 -4.07 -22.53 -5.21
C ASP A 296 -5.00 -23.70 -5.61
N SER A 297 -6.32 -23.53 -5.40
CA SER A 297 -7.39 -24.45 -5.76
C SER A 297 -7.91 -24.35 -7.21
N LEU A 298 -7.51 -23.32 -7.97
CA LEU A 298 -8.14 -22.99 -9.25
C LEU A 298 -7.81 -24.02 -10.33
N SER A 299 -8.84 -24.63 -10.94
CA SER A 299 -8.68 -25.59 -12.03
C SER A 299 -8.94 -24.97 -13.41
N LYS A 300 -9.77 -23.93 -13.52
CA LYS A 300 -10.07 -23.22 -14.79
C LYS A 300 -10.00 -21.70 -14.66
N LEU A 301 -9.18 -21.09 -15.51
CA LEU A 301 -9.09 -19.65 -15.73
C LEU A 301 -9.37 -19.33 -17.20
N THR A 302 -10.25 -18.36 -17.46
CA THR A 302 -10.49 -17.86 -18.82
C THR A 302 -10.35 -16.33 -18.87
N LEU A 303 -9.58 -15.86 -19.85
CA LEU A 303 -9.17 -14.47 -20.12
C LEU A 303 -9.34 -14.15 -21.62
N PHE A 304 -10.28 -14.82 -22.28
CA PHE A 304 -10.57 -14.70 -23.71
C PHE A 304 -10.97 -13.26 -24.09
N GLY A 305 -10.63 -12.77 -25.27
CA GLY A 305 -11.12 -11.47 -25.78
C GLY A 305 -10.66 -10.24 -24.97
N ASN A 306 -9.51 -10.34 -24.29
CA ASN A 306 -8.91 -9.26 -23.50
C ASN A 306 -7.87 -8.48 -24.33
N LYS A 307 -7.03 -7.64 -23.70
CA LYS A 307 -6.05 -6.78 -24.38
C LYS A 307 -4.59 -7.22 -24.14
N ILE A 308 -4.35 -8.49 -23.81
CA ILE A 308 -3.04 -9.02 -23.43
C ILE A 308 -2.11 -9.05 -24.65
N LYS A 309 -1.01 -8.28 -24.61
CA LYS A 309 0.01 -8.23 -25.68
C LYS A 309 1.22 -9.11 -25.40
N SER A 310 1.47 -9.50 -24.16
CA SER A 310 2.52 -10.45 -23.81
C SER A 310 2.27 -11.13 -22.47
N VAL A 311 2.89 -12.29 -22.25
CA VAL A 311 2.73 -13.10 -21.05
C VAL A 311 4.05 -13.15 -20.29
N ALA A 312 4.07 -12.61 -19.06
CA ALA A 312 5.24 -12.58 -18.20
C ALA A 312 5.41 -13.86 -17.36
N LYS A 313 6.66 -14.23 -17.05
CA LYS A 313 7.01 -15.42 -16.26
C LYS A 313 6.39 -15.47 -14.86
N ARG A 314 5.94 -14.32 -14.33
CA ARG A 314 5.33 -14.17 -12.99
C ARG A 314 3.81 -13.97 -13.00
N ALA A 315 3.20 -13.78 -14.18
CA ALA A 315 1.78 -13.41 -14.32
C ALA A 315 0.83 -14.35 -13.57
N PHE A 316 1.10 -15.67 -13.64
CA PHE A 316 0.27 -16.72 -13.09
C PHE A 316 0.81 -17.34 -11.78
N SER A 317 1.64 -16.61 -11.02
CA SER A 317 2.11 -17.13 -9.73
C SER A 317 0.96 -17.25 -8.73
N GLY A 318 0.74 -18.48 -8.23
CA GLY A 318 -0.44 -18.87 -7.43
C GLY A 318 -1.33 -19.91 -8.14
N LEU A 319 -1.18 -20.09 -9.46
CA LEU A 319 -2.02 -21.00 -10.26
C LEU A 319 -1.34 -22.35 -10.55
N GLU A 320 -0.78 -22.98 -9.50
CA GLU A 320 0.05 -24.20 -9.66
C GLU A 320 -0.81 -25.46 -9.91
N GLY A 321 -2.06 -25.46 -9.43
CA GLY A 321 -3.05 -26.51 -9.66
C GLY A 321 -3.85 -26.41 -10.97
N LEU A 322 -3.59 -25.40 -11.82
CA LEU A 322 -4.43 -25.07 -12.97
C LEU A 322 -4.41 -26.16 -14.06
N GLU A 323 -5.60 -26.59 -14.50
CA GLU A 323 -5.78 -27.61 -15.54
C GLU A 323 -6.20 -27.00 -16.89
N HIS A 324 -6.96 -25.90 -16.87
CA HIS A 324 -7.49 -25.23 -18.06
C HIS A 324 -7.16 -23.73 -18.05
N LEU A 325 -6.47 -23.25 -19.08
CA LEU A 325 -6.20 -21.83 -19.31
C LEU A 325 -6.68 -21.42 -20.71
N ASN A 326 -7.42 -20.31 -20.79
CA ASN A 326 -7.84 -19.74 -22.07
C ASN A 326 -7.36 -18.29 -22.22
N LEU A 327 -6.54 -18.06 -23.24
CA LEU A 327 -5.98 -16.78 -23.66
C LEU A 327 -6.38 -16.43 -25.12
N GLY A 328 -7.40 -17.08 -25.68
CA GLY A 328 -7.89 -16.82 -27.04
C GLY A 328 -8.35 -15.38 -27.25
N GLU A 329 -8.38 -14.93 -28.50
CA GLU A 329 -8.75 -13.57 -28.94
C GLU A 329 -8.00 -12.47 -28.17
N ASN A 330 -6.71 -12.71 -27.89
CA ASN A 330 -5.77 -11.72 -27.39
C ASN A 330 -4.65 -11.53 -28.42
N ALA A 331 -4.24 -10.29 -28.67
CA ALA A 331 -3.17 -9.95 -29.61
C ALA A 331 -1.76 -10.20 -29.02
N ILE A 332 -1.51 -11.43 -28.55
CA ILE A 332 -0.27 -11.86 -27.89
C ILE A 332 0.88 -11.85 -28.89
N ARG A 333 1.95 -11.15 -28.52
CA ARG A 333 3.15 -10.93 -29.33
C ARG A 333 4.37 -11.67 -28.83
N SER A 334 4.44 -11.92 -27.51
CA SER A 334 5.57 -12.60 -26.87
C SER A 334 5.14 -13.32 -25.58
N VAL A 335 5.71 -14.49 -25.32
CA VAL A 335 5.53 -15.27 -24.09
C VAL A 335 6.92 -15.53 -23.51
N GLN A 336 7.19 -15.04 -22.30
CA GLN A 336 8.48 -15.27 -21.64
C GLN A 336 8.71 -16.76 -21.36
N SER A 337 9.96 -17.19 -21.40
CA SER A 337 10.36 -18.54 -21.02
C SER A 337 9.83 -18.92 -19.63
N ASP A 338 9.41 -20.18 -19.49
CA ASP A 338 8.82 -20.75 -18.28
C ASP A 338 7.51 -20.10 -17.79
N ALA A 339 6.83 -19.25 -18.56
CA ALA A 339 5.60 -18.58 -18.10
C ALA A 339 4.46 -19.52 -17.68
N PHE A 340 4.47 -20.76 -18.18
CA PHE A 340 3.53 -21.82 -17.79
C PHE A 340 4.19 -22.92 -16.92
N ALA A 341 5.49 -22.83 -16.58
CA ALA A 341 6.23 -23.93 -15.93
C ALA A 341 5.72 -24.27 -14.51
N LYS A 342 5.04 -23.33 -13.86
CA LYS A 342 4.33 -23.54 -12.59
C LYS A 342 3.08 -24.42 -12.74
N MET A 343 2.40 -24.39 -13.88
CA MET A 343 1.14 -25.10 -14.14
C MET A 343 1.43 -26.56 -14.51
N LYS A 344 1.92 -27.35 -13.55
CA LYS A 344 2.33 -28.74 -13.82
C LYS A 344 1.18 -29.61 -14.33
N ASN A 345 -0.05 -29.28 -13.92
CA ASN A 345 -1.29 -30.00 -14.21
C ASN A 345 -2.01 -29.54 -15.49
N LEU A 346 -1.46 -28.57 -16.26
CA LEU A 346 -2.14 -27.97 -17.40
C LEU A 346 -2.45 -29.01 -18.50
N ARG A 347 -3.73 -29.14 -18.87
CA ARG A 347 -4.27 -30.08 -19.87
C ARG A 347 -4.84 -29.37 -21.10
N GLU A 348 -5.30 -28.13 -20.94
CA GLU A 348 -5.94 -27.34 -21.99
C GLU A 348 -5.39 -25.91 -21.97
N LEU A 349 -4.85 -25.44 -23.10
CA LEU A 349 -4.26 -24.11 -23.26
C LEU A 349 -4.71 -23.48 -24.58
N HIS A 350 -5.78 -22.68 -24.54
CA HIS A 350 -6.27 -21.98 -25.72
C HIS A 350 -5.45 -20.71 -25.98
N ILE A 351 -4.92 -20.59 -27.19
CA ILE A 351 -4.26 -19.38 -27.70
C ILE A 351 -4.68 -19.20 -29.16
N SER A 352 -5.37 -18.11 -29.49
CA SER A 352 -5.55 -17.64 -30.87
C SER A 352 -4.88 -16.28 -31.03
N SER A 353 -3.86 -16.19 -31.88
CA SER A 353 -3.21 -14.92 -32.21
C SER A 353 -2.40 -14.98 -33.52
N ASP A 354 -2.55 -13.94 -34.33
CA ASP A 354 -1.81 -13.70 -35.57
C ASP A 354 -0.54 -12.84 -35.36
N SER A 355 -0.28 -12.49 -34.11
CA SER A 355 0.43 -11.26 -33.74
C SER A 355 1.84 -11.50 -33.16
N PHE A 356 2.33 -12.74 -33.25
CA PHE A 356 3.58 -13.18 -32.61
C PHE A 356 4.85 -12.60 -33.22
N LEU A 357 5.80 -12.27 -32.35
CA LEU A 357 7.21 -12.09 -32.67
C LEU A 357 7.88 -13.47 -32.63
N CYS A 358 8.19 -14.03 -33.79
CA CYS A 358 8.88 -15.31 -33.93
C CYS A 358 10.40 -15.10 -33.85
N ASP A 359 10.84 -14.48 -32.75
CA ASP A 359 12.23 -14.25 -32.39
C ASP A 359 12.76 -15.35 -31.45
N CYS A 360 14.03 -15.24 -31.05
CA CYS A 360 14.66 -16.21 -30.15
C CYS A 360 13.98 -16.36 -28.77
N GLN A 361 13.16 -15.39 -28.32
CA GLN A 361 12.38 -15.49 -27.08
C GLN A 361 11.18 -16.42 -27.23
N LEU A 362 10.69 -16.67 -28.46
CA LEU A 362 9.58 -17.59 -28.72
C LEU A 362 10.04 -19.03 -29.01
N LYS A 363 11.32 -19.25 -29.32
CA LYS A 363 11.92 -20.55 -29.73
C LYS A 363 11.56 -21.74 -28.83
N TRP A 364 11.35 -21.52 -27.53
CA TRP A 364 11.01 -22.57 -26.56
C TRP A 364 9.54 -23.02 -26.63
N LEU A 365 8.63 -22.17 -27.11
CA LEU A 365 7.19 -22.37 -26.97
C LEU A 365 6.63 -23.49 -27.86
N PRO A 366 6.94 -23.58 -29.17
CA PRO A 366 6.46 -24.67 -30.02
C PRO A 366 6.84 -26.08 -29.51
N PRO A 367 8.11 -26.40 -29.17
CA PRO A 367 8.45 -27.73 -28.67
C PRO A 367 7.88 -28.00 -27.27
N TRP A 368 7.72 -26.98 -26.42
CA TRP A 368 7.08 -27.13 -25.11
C TRP A 368 5.59 -27.48 -25.23
N LEU A 369 4.86 -26.84 -26.15
CA LEU A 369 3.45 -27.14 -26.43
C LEU A 369 3.27 -28.57 -26.95
N VAL A 370 4.10 -29.00 -27.91
CA VAL A 370 4.05 -30.36 -28.49
C VAL A 370 4.41 -31.41 -27.44
N GLY A 371 5.48 -31.18 -26.65
CA GLY A 371 5.88 -32.06 -25.54
C GLY A 371 4.86 -32.12 -24.38
N ARG A 372 3.85 -31.25 -24.38
CA ARG A 372 2.71 -31.25 -23.45
C ARG A 372 1.38 -31.65 -24.09
N THR A 373 1.36 -32.01 -25.38
CA THR A 373 0.15 -32.31 -26.17
C THR A 373 -0.87 -31.16 -26.24
N LEU A 374 -0.45 -29.91 -25.99
CA LEU A 374 -1.33 -28.73 -25.93
C LEU A 374 -1.60 -28.09 -27.29
N GLN A 375 -0.86 -28.46 -28.34
CA GLN A 375 -0.90 -27.81 -29.66
C GLN A 375 -2.29 -27.84 -30.34
N ALA A 376 -3.16 -28.78 -29.97
CA ALA A 376 -4.52 -28.89 -30.52
C ALA A 376 -5.42 -27.67 -30.22
N PHE A 377 -5.08 -26.85 -29.22
CA PHE A 377 -5.82 -25.67 -28.81
C PHE A 377 -5.12 -24.35 -29.18
N VAL A 378 -4.02 -24.40 -29.95
CA VAL A 378 -3.16 -23.24 -30.25
C VAL A 378 -3.17 -22.92 -31.75
N THR A 379 -3.82 -21.81 -32.09
CA THR A 379 -3.73 -21.17 -33.42
C THR A 379 -2.82 -19.95 -33.32
N ALA A 380 -1.53 -20.15 -33.56
CA ALA A 380 -0.51 -19.10 -33.42
C ALA A 380 0.29 -18.94 -34.73
N THR A 381 0.26 -17.74 -35.32
CA THR A 381 1.06 -17.39 -36.50
C THR A 381 1.94 -16.18 -36.24
N CYS A 382 3.07 -16.12 -36.96
CA CYS A 382 4.05 -15.04 -36.86
C CYS A 382 3.56 -13.77 -37.58
N ALA A 383 3.65 -12.62 -36.92
CA ALA A 383 3.56 -11.30 -37.56
C ALA A 383 4.93 -10.78 -38.01
N HIS A 384 5.99 -11.14 -37.27
CA HIS A 384 7.37 -10.67 -37.48
C HIS A 384 8.36 -11.78 -37.10
N PRO A 385 9.58 -11.85 -37.69
CA PRO A 385 10.07 -11.06 -38.82
C PRO A 385 9.22 -11.26 -40.10
N GLU A 386 9.26 -10.29 -41.01
CA GLU A 386 8.52 -10.33 -42.29
C GLU A 386 8.82 -11.60 -43.11
N SER A 387 10.01 -12.20 -42.95
CA SER A 387 10.40 -13.48 -43.57
C SER A 387 9.63 -14.71 -43.05
N LEU A 388 9.05 -14.64 -41.85
CA LEU A 388 8.24 -15.71 -41.24
C LEU A 388 6.74 -15.38 -41.22
N LYS A 389 6.34 -14.22 -41.74
CA LYS A 389 5.00 -13.66 -41.60
C LYS A 389 3.90 -14.56 -42.18
N GLY A 390 2.84 -14.75 -41.41
CA GLY A 390 1.73 -15.65 -41.73
C GLY A 390 2.01 -17.14 -41.52
N GLN A 391 3.25 -17.55 -41.25
CA GLN A 391 3.56 -18.95 -40.95
C GLN A 391 3.10 -19.34 -39.54
N SER A 392 2.69 -20.59 -39.35
CA SER A 392 2.40 -21.16 -38.03
C SER A 392 3.68 -21.34 -37.22
N ILE A 393 3.64 -21.04 -35.92
CA ILE A 393 4.81 -21.21 -35.03
C ILE A 393 5.32 -22.67 -34.97
N PHE A 394 4.47 -23.64 -35.34
CA PHE A 394 4.83 -25.06 -35.42
C PHE A 394 5.48 -25.46 -36.76
N SER A 395 5.44 -24.59 -37.77
CA SER A 395 6.06 -24.79 -39.09
C SER A 395 7.43 -24.12 -39.22
N VAL A 396 7.76 -23.18 -38.33
CA VAL A 396 9.03 -22.46 -38.33
C VAL A 396 10.16 -23.35 -37.77
N PRO A 397 11.30 -23.51 -38.47
CA PRO A 397 12.46 -24.26 -37.96
C PRO A 397 13.04 -23.62 -36.69
N PRO A 398 13.54 -24.41 -35.71
CA PRO A 398 14.11 -23.89 -34.47
C PRO A 398 15.23 -22.85 -34.66
N GLU A 399 16.03 -22.96 -35.72
CA GLU A 399 17.14 -22.03 -36.01
C GLU A 399 16.71 -20.75 -36.73
N SER A 400 15.45 -20.64 -37.17
CA SER A 400 14.88 -19.40 -37.72
C SER A 400 14.42 -18.41 -36.64
N PHE A 401 14.27 -18.87 -35.39
CA PHE A 401 13.96 -18.03 -34.23
C PHE A 401 15.23 -17.31 -33.72
N VAL A 402 15.60 -16.20 -34.37
CA VAL A 402 16.77 -15.36 -34.07
C VAL A 402 16.38 -14.03 -33.41
N CYS A 403 17.35 -13.30 -32.85
CA CYS A 403 17.12 -12.01 -32.16
C CYS A 403 17.97 -10.86 -32.75
N ASP A 404 18.24 -10.91 -34.06
CA ASP A 404 19.09 -9.94 -34.80
C ASP A 404 18.39 -8.58 -35.06
N ASP A 405 17.17 -8.43 -34.55
CA ASP A 405 16.31 -7.27 -34.67
C ASP A 405 15.64 -7.00 -33.30
N LEU A 406 15.38 -5.72 -32.99
CA LEU A 406 14.81 -5.26 -31.71
C LEU A 406 13.45 -4.57 -31.92
N PRO A 407 12.44 -5.25 -32.50
CA PRO A 407 11.17 -4.65 -32.90
C PRO A 407 10.34 -4.20 -31.68
N LYS A 408 10.36 -4.97 -30.60
CA LYS A 408 9.76 -4.61 -29.31
C LYS A 408 10.74 -3.72 -28.53
N PRO A 409 10.29 -2.61 -27.88
CA PRO A 409 11.19 -1.77 -27.11
C PRO A 409 11.80 -2.51 -25.92
N GLN A 410 13.07 -2.28 -25.64
CA GLN A 410 13.79 -2.83 -24.49
C GLN A 410 14.29 -1.71 -23.59
N ILE A 411 13.96 -1.74 -22.29
CA ILE A 411 14.44 -0.75 -21.32
C ILE A 411 15.97 -0.84 -21.22
N ILE A 412 16.64 0.30 -21.39
CA ILE A 412 18.09 0.46 -21.22
C ILE A 412 18.43 1.36 -20.02
N THR A 413 17.61 2.36 -19.71
CA THR A 413 17.72 3.18 -18.49
C THR A 413 16.52 2.93 -17.58
N GLN A 414 16.79 2.45 -16.36
CA GLN A 414 15.78 2.22 -15.32
C GLN A 414 15.58 3.48 -14.47
N PRO A 415 14.36 3.73 -13.93
CA PRO A 415 14.14 4.79 -12.95
C PRO A 415 14.76 4.41 -11.59
N GLU A 416 15.39 5.38 -10.93
CA GLU A 416 16.07 5.17 -9.65
C GLU A 416 15.13 5.40 -8.45
N PRO A 417 15.14 4.55 -7.40
CA PRO A 417 14.45 4.83 -6.14
C PRO A 417 14.90 6.16 -5.55
N THR A 418 13.94 7.03 -5.24
CA THR A 418 14.19 8.44 -4.90
C THR A 418 13.62 8.75 -3.52
N MET A 419 14.38 9.51 -2.73
CA MET A 419 13.91 10.13 -1.50
C MET A 419 13.71 11.62 -1.76
N ALA A 420 12.50 12.12 -1.50
CA ALA A 420 12.13 13.52 -1.71
C ALA A 420 11.82 14.22 -0.38
N VAL A 421 12.08 15.52 -0.35
CA VAL A 421 11.61 16.41 0.73
C VAL A 421 10.28 17.04 0.30
N VAL A 422 9.31 17.11 1.21
CA VAL A 422 8.02 17.77 0.97
C VAL A 422 8.21 19.18 0.40
N GLY A 423 7.46 19.52 -0.64
CA GLY A 423 7.52 20.80 -1.34
C GLY A 423 8.68 20.96 -2.33
N LYS A 424 9.54 19.96 -2.53
CA LYS A 424 10.54 19.96 -3.62
C LYS A 424 9.99 19.34 -4.90
N ASP A 425 10.58 19.72 -6.02
CA ASP A 425 10.34 19.10 -7.33
C ASP A 425 11.33 17.94 -7.54
N ILE A 426 10.87 16.83 -8.10
CA ILE A 426 11.71 15.70 -8.52
C ILE A 426 11.35 15.23 -9.93
N ARG A 427 12.21 14.39 -10.52
CA ARG A 427 11.95 13.72 -11.80
C ARG A 427 12.34 12.24 -11.74
N PHE A 428 11.59 11.38 -12.42
CA PHE A 428 11.99 10.01 -12.73
C PHE A 428 12.28 9.91 -14.23
N THR A 429 13.47 9.40 -14.59
CA THR A 429 13.88 9.20 -15.99
C THR A 429 13.85 7.71 -16.33
N CYS A 430 13.49 7.38 -17.56
CA CYS A 430 13.57 6.03 -18.12
C CYS A 430 13.82 6.11 -19.62
N SER A 431 14.59 5.19 -20.21
CA SER A 431 14.76 5.10 -21.66
C SER A 431 14.79 3.66 -22.18
N ALA A 432 14.37 3.49 -23.43
CA ALA A 432 14.29 2.20 -24.13
C ALA A 432 14.81 2.32 -25.57
N ALA A 433 15.42 1.24 -26.07
CA ALA A 433 15.84 1.13 -27.47
C ALA A 433 14.86 0.27 -28.30
N SER A 434 14.67 0.60 -29.57
CA SER A 434 14.02 -0.27 -30.57
C SER A 434 14.54 -0.01 -31.97
N SER A 435 14.55 -1.04 -32.82
CA SER A 435 14.81 -0.93 -34.26
C SER A 435 13.55 -0.63 -35.10
N SER A 436 12.37 -0.69 -34.49
CA SER A 436 11.11 -0.37 -35.18
C SER A 436 10.97 1.13 -35.39
N SER A 437 10.59 1.54 -36.60
CA SER A 437 10.21 2.92 -36.94
C SER A 437 8.79 3.29 -36.55
N SER A 438 8.01 2.35 -36.02
CA SER A 438 6.60 2.55 -35.67
C SER A 438 6.41 3.49 -34.46
N PRO A 439 5.28 4.22 -34.40
CA PRO A 439 4.97 5.12 -33.29
C PRO A 439 5.08 4.46 -31.91
N VAL A 440 5.77 5.16 -30.99
CA VAL A 440 5.93 4.79 -29.59
C VAL A 440 4.99 5.64 -28.74
N THR A 441 4.40 5.00 -27.73
CA THR A 441 3.56 5.61 -26.70
C THR A 441 4.17 5.39 -25.33
N PHE A 442 4.02 6.39 -24.46
CA PHE A 442 4.62 6.44 -23.13
C PHE A 442 3.51 6.52 -22.09
N ALA A 443 3.69 5.81 -20.98
CA ALA A 443 2.83 5.95 -19.81
C ALA A 443 3.66 5.73 -18.54
N TRP A 444 3.32 6.44 -17.47
CA TRP A 444 3.85 6.16 -16.13
C TRP A 444 2.77 5.56 -15.26
N LYS A 445 3.13 4.55 -14.47
CA LYS A 445 2.29 4.01 -13.41
C LYS A 445 2.77 4.49 -12.04
N LYS A 446 1.84 4.65 -11.10
CA LYS A 446 2.08 4.70 -9.65
C LYS A 446 1.33 3.53 -9.02
N ASP A 447 2.03 2.70 -8.24
CA ASP A 447 1.50 1.55 -7.52
C ASP A 447 0.64 0.60 -8.38
N ASN A 448 1.14 0.34 -9.59
CA ASN A 448 0.52 -0.45 -10.67
C ASN A 448 -0.61 0.24 -11.47
N GLU A 449 -1.12 1.39 -11.05
CA GLU A 449 -2.16 2.17 -11.75
C GLU A 449 -1.57 3.22 -12.69
N VAL A 450 -2.16 3.41 -13.88
CA VAL A 450 -1.66 4.37 -14.89
C VAL A 450 -2.03 5.81 -14.54
N LEU A 451 -1.04 6.71 -14.56
CA LEU A 451 -1.22 8.15 -14.33
C LEU A 451 -1.82 8.81 -15.58
N ALA A 452 -3.15 8.96 -15.59
CA ALA A 452 -3.91 9.46 -16.75
C ALA A 452 -3.49 10.86 -17.25
N ASN A 453 -2.99 11.71 -16.35
CA ASN A 453 -2.54 13.08 -16.63
C ASN A 453 -1.12 13.31 -16.08
N ALA A 454 -0.16 12.47 -16.49
CA ALA A 454 1.24 12.63 -16.11
C ALA A 454 1.87 13.89 -16.73
N ASP A 455 2.51 14.73 -15.91
CA ASP A 455 3.41 15.80 -16.37
C ASP A 455 4.72 15.15 -16.82
N MET A 456 4.87 14.92 -18.13
CA MET A 456 6.01 14.17 -18.68
C MET A 456 6.56 14.73 -19.99
N GLU A 457 7.88 14.77 -20.09
CA GLU A 457 8.62 15.07 -21.31
C GLU A 457 9.06 13.76 -21.98
N ASN A 458 8.97 13.69 -23.31
CA ASN A 458 9.30 12.49 -24.08
C ASN A 458 10.18 12.85 -25.29
N PHE A 459 11.27 12.10 -25.47
CA PHE A 459 12.32 12.37 -26.45
C PHE A 459 12.58 11.11 -27.29
N ALA A 460 13.04 11.30 -28.53
CA ALA A 460 13.47 10.23 -29.42
C ALA A 460 14.77 10.63 -30.12
N HIS A 461 15.79 9.77 -30.03
CA HIS A 461 17.13 10.01 -30.57
C HIS A 461 17.60 8.80 -31.40
N ALA A 462 17.82 8.99 -32.69
CA ALA A 462 18.42 7.96 -33.54
C ALA A 462 19.90 7.78 -33.18
N ARG A 463 20.35 6.54 -32.98
CA ARG A 463 21.74 6.27 -32.55
C ARG A 463 22.70 6.47 -33.72
N ALA A 464 23.52 7.52 -33.63
CA ALA A 464 24.30 8.09 -34.74
C ALA A 464 25.40 7.19 -35.36
N GLN A 465 25.62 5.97 -34.85
CA GLN A 465 26.64 5.04 -35.35
C GLN A 465 26.09 3.88 -36.20
N ASP A 466 24.79 3.56 -36.08
CA ASP A 466 24.16 2.46 -36.84
C ASP A 466 22.90 2.89 -37.62
N GLY A 467 22.22 3.96 -37.20
CA GLY A 467 20.96 4.45 -37.83
C GLY A 467 19.74 3.52 -37.74
N LYS A 468 19.95 2.23 -37.44
CA LYS A 468 18.94 1.16 -37.39
C LYS A 468 18.23 1.03 -36.02
N VAL A 469 18.61 1.84 -35.02
CA VAL A 469 18.04 1.79 -33.66
C VAL A 469 17.78 3.20 -33.14
N THR A 470 16.59 3.42 -32.61
CA THR A 470 16.17 4.67 -31.94
C THR A 470 16.09 4.43 -30.43
N GLU A 471 16.66 5.36 -29.67
CA GLU A 471 16.45 5.46 -28.22
C GLU A 471 15.28 6.40 -27.93
N TYR A 472 14.40 6.00 -27.02
CA TYR A 472 13.21 6.72 -26.58
C TYR A 472 13.32 6.98 -25.08
N THR A 473 13.32 8.24 -24.67
CA THR A 473 13.47 8.65 -23.26
C THR A 473 12.20 9.33 -22.77
N THR A 474 11.74 8.96 -21.58
CA THR A 474 10.60 9.59 -20.89
C THR A 474 11.03 10.08 -19.51
N VAL A 475 10.61 11.29 -19.17
CA VAL A 475 10.89 11.94 -17.89
C VAL A 475 9.55 12.32 -17.25
N LEU A 476 9.21 11.72 -16.12
CA LEU A 476 8.06 12.10 -15.30
C LEU A 476 8.48 13.18 -14.31
N HIS A 477 7.77 14.30 -14.30
CA HIS A 477 7.98 15.41 -13.37
C HIS A 477 6.95 15.33 -12.23
N LEU A 478 7.42 15.45 -10.99
CA LEU A 478 6.57 15.53 -9.80
C LEU A 478 6.92 16.81 -9.07
N ARG A 479 6.12 17.85 -9.31
CA ARG A 479 6.30 19.18 -8.72
C ARG A 479 5.68 19.25 -7.32
N HIS A 480 6.26 20.05 -6.43
CA HIS A 480 5.81 20.30 -5.06
C HIS A 480 5.40 19.01 -4.32
N VAL A 481 6.33 18.06 -4.18
CA VAL A 481 6.05 16.71 -3.68
C VAL A 481 5.33 16.72 -2.34
N THR A 482 4.27 15.92 -2.24
CA THR A 482 3.51 15.68 -1.00
C THR A 482 3.50 14.18 -0.68
N PHE A 483 3.10 13.81 0.54
CA PHE A 483 2.93 12.40 0.93
C PHE A 483 1.98 11.61 0.00
N GLY A 484 1.03 12.27 -0.66
CA GLY A 484 0.15 11.63 -1.66
C GLY A 484 0.89 11.12 -2.92
N HIS A 485 2.12 11.60 -3.15
CA HIS A 485 2.99 11.07 -4.21
C HIS A 485 3.78 9.84 -3.76
N GLU A 486 3.90 9.53 -2.45
CA GLU A 486 4.67 8.36 -2.01
C GLU A 486 4.11 7.05 -2.58
N GLY A 487 4.97 6.19 -3.11
CA GLY A 487 4.55 5.02 -3.87
C GLY A 487 5.63 4.45 -4.78
N ARG A 488 5.25 3.48 -5.63
CA ARG A 488 6.16 2.80 -6.58
C ARG A 488 5.87 3.24 -8.01
N TYR A 489 6.82 3.92 -8.63
CA TYR A 489 6.74 4.44 -9.99
C TYR A 489 7.35 3.48 -11.02
N GLN A 490 6.74 3.38 -12.20
CA GLN A 490 7.18 2.52 -13.30
C GLN A 490 6.85 3.18 -14.64
N CYS A 491 7.85 3.42 -15.50
CA CYS A 491 7.61 3.75 -16.91
C CYS A 491 7.15 2.51 -17.68
N VAL A 492 6.28 2.74 -18.67
CA VAL A 492 5.80 1.77 -19.65
C VAL A 492 5.99 2.40 -21.03
N ILE A 493 6.72 1.71 -21.91
CA ILE A 493 7.01 2.18 -23.28
C ILE A 493 6.44 1.14 -24.24
N THR A 494 5.58 1.57 -25.18
CA THR A 494 4.76 0.66 -26.00
C THR A 494 4.74 1.09 -27.46
N ASN A 495 5.07 0.16 -28.36
CA ASN A 495 4.79 0.29 -29.80
C ASN A 495 3.85 -0.84 -30.25
N HIS A 496 3.56 -0.94 -31.56
CA HIS A 496 2.71 -2.02 -32.09
C HIS A 496 3.27 -3.45 -31.90
N PHE A 497 4.57 -3.62 -31.68
CA PHE A 497 5.20 -4.91 -31.41
C PHE A 497 5.14 -5.31 -29.91
N GLY A 498 4.82 -4.37 -29.01
CA GLY A 498 4.43 -4.68 -27.64
C GLY A 498 4.77 -3.60 -26.61
N SER A 499 4.33 -3.85 -25.37
CA SER A 499 4.66 -3.05 -24.19
C SER A 499 5.94 -3.54 -23.53
N THR A 500 6.74 -2.63 -22.98
CA THR A 500 7.92 -2.93 -22.15
C THR A 500 7.85 -2.14 -20.84
N TYR A 501 8.41 -2.71 -19.77
CA TYR A 501 8.21 -2.25 -18.40
C TYR A 501 9.53 -2.12 -17.66
N SER A 502 9.69 -1.01 -16.95
CA SER A 502 10.82 -0.78 -16.04
C SER A 502 10.67 -1.47 -14.69
N HIS A 503 11.74 -1.48 -13.90
CA HIS A 503 11.68 -1.76 -12.47
C HIS A 503 10.85 -0.69 -11.73
N LYS A 504 10.30 -1.08 -10.58
CA LYS A 504 9.40 -0.25 -9.76
C LYS A 504 10.21 0.60 -8.78
N ALA A 505 10.55 1.83 -9.18
CA ALA A 505 11.28 2.80 -8.35
C ALA A 505 10.41 3.27 -7.18
N ARG A 506 10.86 3.11 -5.93
CA ARG A 506 10.14 3.65 -4.77
C ARG A 506 10.44 5.14 -4.61
N LEU A 507 9.40 5.96 -4.56
CA LEU A 507 9.45 7.28 -3.95
C LEU A 507 9.24 7.13 -2.44
N ILE A 508 10.05 7.82 -1.64
CA ILE A 508 9.87 8.03 -0.19
C ILE A 508 9.73 9.53 0.05
N VAL A 509 8.75 9.96 0.84
CA VAL A 509 8.51 11.38 1.11
C VAL A 509 8.81 11.72 2.58
N ASN A 510 9.77 12.62 2.77
CA ASN A 510 10.30 12.99 4.08
C ASN A 510 10.13 14.50 4.33
N VAL A 511 10.17 14.90 5.60
CA VAL A 511 10.13 16.30 6.05
C VAL A 511 11.43 16.60 6.77
N LEU A 512 12.13 17.66 6.33
CA LEU A 512 13.35 18.15 6.95
C LEU A 512 13.14 18.42 8.46
N PRO A 513 14.16 18.19 9.31
CA PRO A 513 14.06 18.57 10.71
C PRO A 513 13.86 20.08 10.87
N SER A 514 12.95 20.46 11.78
CA SER A 514 12.65 21.84 12.13
C SER A 514 12.55 21.97 13.64
N PHE A 515 13.33 22.88 14.23
CA PHE A 515 13.36 23.08 15.68
C PHE A 515 12.02 23.63 16.20
N THR A 516 11.45 22.93 17.18
CA THR A 516 10.37 23.44 18.04
C THR A 516 10.91 24.07 19.32
N LYS A 517 12.14 23.72 19.72
CA LYS A 517 12.94 24.40 20.75
C LYS A 517 14.41 24.43 20.32
N THR A 518 15.09 25.55 20.58
CA THR A 518 16.55 25.68 20.45
C THR A 518 17.17 25.97 21.81
N PRO A 519 18.45 25.62 22.03
CA PRO A 519 19.17 26.07 23.20
C PRO A 519 19.41 27.59 23.14
N HIS A 520 19.64 28.19 24.29
CA HIS A 520 19.89 29.62 24.47
C HIS A 520 21.07 29.81 25.43
N ASP A 521 21.82 30.92 25.29
CA ASP A 521 22.95 31.22 26.18
C ASP A 521 22.51 31.27 27.66
N ILE A 522 23.26 30.60 28.53
CA ILE A 522 22.97 30.52 29.97
C ILE A 522 24.20 30.84 30.81
N ALA A 523 24.02 31.66 31.84
CA ALA A 523 25.07 32.09 32.75
C ALA A 523 24.70 31.74 34.20
N ILE A 524 25.43 30.81 34.82
CA ILE A 524 25.06 30.18 36.10
C ILE A 524 26.25 30.08 37.06
N ARG A 525 26.00 29.71 38.31
CA ARG A 525 27.04 29.52 39.34
C ARG A 525 27.52 28.07 39.40
N THR A 526 28.77 27.84 39.82
CA THR A 526 29.27 26.51 40.15
C THR A 526 28.36 25.79 41.16
N GLY A 527 28.27 24.46 41.06
CA GLY A 527 27.39 23.63 41.89
C GLY A 527 25.91 23.64 41.50
N THR A 528 25.45 24.57 40.65
CA THR A 528 24.07 24.59 40.15
C THR A 528 23.85 23.61 38.98
N THR A 529 22.64 23.54 38.43
CA THR A 529 22.29 22.67 37.29
C THR A 529 22.04 23.50 36.03
N ALA A 530 22.78 23.22 34.95
CA ALA A 530 22.51 23.73 33.63
C ALA A 530 21.34 22.97 32.98
N ARG A 531 20.47 23.68 32.26
CA ARG A 531 19.38 23.12 31.45
C ARG A 531 19.46 23.72 30.04
N LEU A 532 19.66 22.89 29.04
CA LEU A 532 19.64 23.26 27.62
C LEU A 532 18.52 22.46 26.94
N GLU A 533 17.53 23.15 26.39
CA GLU A 533 16.42 22.51 25.67
C GLU A 533 16.74 22.45 24.17
N CYS A 534 16.44 21.34 23.51
CA CYS A 534 16.53 21.26 22.05
C CYS A 534 15.61 20.18 21.50
N ALA A 535 14.54 20.62 20.86
CA ALA A 535 13.46 19.79 20.35
C ALA A 535 13.29 20.04 18.85
N ALA A 536 13.05 18.99 18.07
CA ALA A 536 12.81 19.12 16.63
C ALA A 536 11.73 18.16 16.14
N THR A 537 11.01 18.61 15.12
CA THR A 537 9.99 17.83 14.41
C THR A 537 10.44 17.56 12.97
N GLY A 538 9.96 16.47 12.37
CA GLY A 538 10.36 16.05 11.03
C GLY A 538 9.76 14.68 10.70
N HIS A 539 9.95 14.21 9.46
CA HIS A 539 9.53 12.86 9.06
C HIS A 539 10.65 12.16 8.27
N PRO A 540 11.22 11.03 8.75
CA PRO A 540 11.01 10.43 10.07
C PRO A 540 11.38 11.37 11.23
N ASN A 541 10.97 11.06 12.46
CA ASN A 541 11.32 11.84 13.64
C ASN A 541 12.85 12.04 13.72
N PRO A 542 13.34 13.28 13.93
CA PRO A 542 14.77 13.54 13.99
C PRO A 542 15.40 13.00 15.28
N GLN A 543 16.63 12.52 15.17
CA GLN A 543 17.48 12.22 16.31
C GLN A 543 18.20 13.49 16.76
N ILE A 544 18.21 13.75 18.07
CA ILE A 544 18.92 14.87 18.69
C ILE A 544 20.29 14.40 19.16
N ALA A 545 21.35 15.11 18.73
CA ALA A 545 22.72 14.91 19.16
C ALA A 545 23.31 16.21 19.70
N TRP A 546 24.21 16.13 20.67
CA TRP A 546 24.88 17.27 21.28
C TRP A 546 26.40 17.19 21.09
N GLN A 547 27.03 18.34 20.92
CA GLN A 547 28.48 18.54 20.91
C GLN A 547 28.86 19.68 21.84
N LYS A 548 30.08 19.65 22.40
CA LYS A 548 30.70 20.73 23.17
C LYS A 548 31.96 21.20 22.45
N ASP A 549 32.05 22.50 22.17
CA ASP A 549 33.18 23.15 21.48
C ASP A 549 33.55 22.48 20.14
N GLY A 550 32.55 21.94 19.43
CA GLY A 550 32.69 21.19 18.18
C GLY A 550 33.13 19.71 18.34
N GLY A 551 33.37 19.26 19.57
CA GLY A 551 33.75 17.89 19.91
C GLY A 551 32.66 17.09 20.64
N THR A 552 32.96 15.83 20.93
CA THR A 552 32.10 14.91 21.71
C THR A 552 32.65 14.63 23.12
N ASP A 553 33.66 15.39 23.57
CA ASP A 553 34.16 15.30 24.95
C ASP A 553 33.34 16.21 25.87
N PHE A 554 32.80 15.62 26.93
CA PHE A 554 31.97 16.29 27.93
C PHE A 554 32.53 15.96 29.31
N PRO A 555 33.22 16.89 30.01
CA PRO A 555 33.75 16.65 31.35
C PRO A 555 32.67 16.15 32.33
N ALA A 556 31.49 16.74 32.29
CA ALA A 556 30.29 16.28 32.99
C ALA A 556 29.88 14.81 32.71
N ALA A 557 30.11 14.27 31.51
CA ALA A 557 29.76 12.89 31.18
C ALA A 557 30.72 11.90 31.84
N ARG A 558 32.03 12.20 31.85
CA ARG A 558 33.04 11.41 32.58
C ARG A 558 32.72 11.29 34.07
N GLU A 559 32.17 12.35 34.65
CA GLU A 559 31.76 12.41 36.06
C GLU A 559 30.30 12.00 36.32
N ARG A 560 29.57 11.51 35.29
CA ARG A 560 28.14 11.12 35.37
C ARG A 560 27.18 12.24 35.83
N ARG A 561 27.61 13.51 35.70
CA ARG A 561 26.82 14.72 35.98
C ARG A 561 25.89 15.12 34.83
N MET A 562 26.16 14.63 33.62
CA MET A 562 25.33 14.85 32.44
C MET A 562 24.15 13.89 32.38
N HIS A 563 22.95 14.40 32.09
CA HIS A 563 21.74 13.62 31.90
C HIS A 563 20.96 14.11 30.66
N VAL A 564 20.41 13.17 29.89
CA VAL A 564 19.48 13.44 28.78
C VAL A 564 18.19 12.68 29.09
N MET A 565 17.06 13.38 29.12
CA MET A 565 15.74 12.75 29.31
C MET A 565 15.14 12.43 27.94
N PRO A 566 14.90 11.15 27.59
CA PRO A 566 14.50 10.75 26.24
C PRO A 566 13.18 11.37 25.73
N ASP A 567 12.25 11.67 26.64
CA ASP A 567 10.89 12.09 26.30
C ASP A 567 10.69 13.63 26.33
N ASP A 568 11.67 14.39 26.83
CA ASP A 568 11.49 15.81 27.22
C ASP A 568 12.22 16.80 26.30
N ASP A 569 13.12 16.31 25.43
CA ASP A 569 14.03 17.10 24.57
C ASP A 569 14.94 18.07 25.37
N VAL A 570 15.48 17.59 26.51
CA VAL A 570 16.34 18.38 27.41
C VAL A 570 17.65 17.69 27.77
N PHE A 571 18.72 18.46 27.67
CA PHE A 571 20.07 18.15 28.11
C PHE A 571 20.35 18.89 29.44
N PHE A 572 20.80 18.15 30.45
CA PHE A 572 21.15 18.71 31.76
C PHE A 572 22.61 18.41 32.11
N ILE A 573 23.25 19.34 32.82
CA ILE A 573 24.46 19.09 33.59
C ILE A 573 24.18 19.48 35.03
N THR A 574 24.28 18.54 35.96
CA THR A 574 24.18 18.78 37.40
C THR A 574 25.54 19.17 37.98
N ASN A 575 25.54 19.84 39.14
CA ASN A 575 26.76 20.21 39.88
C ASN A 575 27.84 20.82 38.96
N VAL A 576 27.47 21.87 38.23
CA VAL A 576 28.25 22.43 37.13
C VAL A 576 29.59 22.98 37.62
N LYS A 577 30.64 22.72 36.84
CA LYS A 577 32.03 23.13 37.08
C LYS A 577 32.53 24.10 36.00
N ILE A 578 33.64 24.79 36.28
CA ILE A 578 34.29 25.69 35.31
C ILE A 578 34.71 24.95 34.02
N GLU A 579 35.09 23.67 34.10
CA GLU A 579 35.42 22.83 32.93
C GLU A 579 34.22 22.55 31.99
N ASP A 580 32.98 22.72 32.47
CA ASP A 580 31.78 22.58 31.64
C ASP A 580 31.51 23.85 30.80
N MET A 581 32.19 24.96 31.05
CA MET A 581 32.07 26.19 30.24
C MET A 581 32.43 25.91 28.77
N GLY A 582 31.63 26.39 27.83
CA GLY A 582 31.86 26.21 26.39
C GLY A 582 30.62 26.47 25.53
N VAL A 583 30.76 26.26 24.22
CA VAL A 583 29.66 26.33 23.24
C VAL A 583 29.07 24.94 23.05
N TYR A 584 27.77 24.82 23.33
CA TYR A 584 26.98 23.61 23.18
C TYR A 584 26.19 23.69 21.87
N SER A 585 26.49 22.78 20.94
CA SER A 585 25.81 22.65 19.66
C SER A 585 24.81 21.50 19.72
N CYS A 586 23.52 21.80 19.63
CA CYS A 586 22.50 20.80 19.34
C CYS A 586 22.39 20.58 17.83
N THR A 587 22.27 19.32 17.41
CA THR A 587 22.05 18.91 16.03
C THR A 587 20.85 17.98 15.96
N ALA A 588 19.87 18.31 15.11
CA ALA A 588 18.71 17.49 14.84
C ALA A 588 18.80 16.91 13.42
N GLN A 589 18.80 15.58 13.29
CA GLN A 589 19.05 14.89 12.02
C GLN A 589 18.00 13.82 11.72
N ASN A 590 17.52 13.77 10.48
CA ASN A 590 16.82 12.60 9.92
C ASN A 590 17.31 12.32 8.49
N SER A 591 16.66 11.41 7.77
CA SER A 591 17.03 11.07 6.40
C SER A 591 16.80 12.19 5.37
N ALA A 592 15.94 13.18 5.63
CA ALA A 592 15.80 14.35 4.76
C ALA A 592 16.94 15.38 4.92
N GLY A 593 17.65 15.39 6.05
CA GLY A 593 18.76 16.30 6.30
C GLY A 593 18.98 16.60 7.79
N THR A 594 19.71 17.68 8.03
CA THR A 594 20.22 18.06 9.35
C THR A 594 20.07 19.56 9.57
N VAL A 595 19.72 19.97 10.80
CA VAL A 595 19.77 21.36 11.28
C VAL A 595 20.51 21.44 12.61
N SER A 596 21.16 22.55 12.91
CA SER A 596 21.91 22.75 14.16
C SER A 596 21.66 24.13 14.77
N ALA A 597 21.79 24.21 16.09
CA ALA A 597 21.62 25.43 16.89
C ALA A 597 22.61 25.43 18.07
N ASN A 598 23.19 26.59 18.37
CA ASN A 598 24.27 26.75 19.34
C ASN A 598 23.84 27.59 20.54
N ALA A 599 24.42 27.32 21.71
CA ALA A 599 24.31 28.14 22.91
C ALA A 599 25.59 28.09 23.74
N THR A 600 25.84 29.14 24.52
CA THR A 600 27.04 29.29 25.35
C THR A 600 26.68 29.03 26.82
N LEU A 601 27.35 28.06 27.44
CA LEU A 601 27.30 27.86 28.89
C LEU A 601 28.43 28.66 29.54
N THR A 602 28.06 29.71 30.28
CA THR A 602 28.97 30.50 31.11
C THR A 602 28.84 30.09 32.57
N VAL A 603 29.96 29.75 33.22
CA VAL A 603 30.00 29.29 34.62
C VAL A 603 30.83 30.25 35.47
N PHE A 604 30.21 30.83 36.49
CA PHE A 604 30.84 31.71 37.47
C PHE A 604 31.06 31.00 38.82
N GLU A 605 32.12 31.38 39.53
CA GLU A 605 32.50 30.81 40.84
C GLU A 605 32.74 31.95 41.85
N THR A 606 32.18 31.82 43.05
CA THR A 606 32.35 32.80 44.14
C THR A 606 33.81 32.84 44.63
N PRO A 607 34.30 33.98 45.12
CA PRO A 607 35.68 34.09 45.57
C PRO A 607 35.85 33.27 46.85
N SER A 608 36.82 32.35 46.87
CA SER A 608 37.12 31.50 48.04
C SER A 608 38.63 31.27 48.21
N LEU A 609 39.07 31.03 49.44
CA LEU A 609 40.49 30.71 49.71
C LEU A 609 40.82 29.24 49.36
N VAL A 610 41.92 29.06 48.62
CA VAL A 610 42.49 27.75 48.24
C VAL A 610 43.26 27.11 49.40
N VAL A 611 43.77 27.94 50.32
CA VAL A 611 44.47 27.53 51.54
C VAL A 611 43.99 28.46 52.66
N PRO A 612 43.62 27.96 53.85
CA PRO A 612 43.31 28.80 55.00
C PRO A 612 44.45 29.77 55.32
N LEU A 613 44.12 31.01 55.69
CA LEU A 613 45.13 31.99 56.07
C LEU A 613 45.60 31.70 57.51
N GLU A 614 46.77 31.09 57.65
CA GLU A 614 47.28 30.62 58.96
C GLU A 614 47.87 31.74 59.81
N ASP A 615 47.67 31.67 61.13
CA ASP A 615 48.42 32.44 62.13
C ASP A 615 49.94 32.17 62.01
N ARG A 616 50.76 33.18 62.28
CA ARG A 616 52.22 33.06 62.17
C ARG A 616 52.95 33.64 63.37
N VAL A 617 53.93 32.88 63.84
CA VAL A 617 54.86 33.26 64.90
C VAL A 617 56.25 33.41 64.27
N VAL A 618 56.90 34.54 64.48
CA VAL A 618 58.18 34.90 63.84
C VAL A 618 59.09 35.63 64.83
N SER A 619 60.40 35.49 64.75
CA SER A 619 61.35 36.21 65.61
C SER A 619 61.55 37.64 65.09
N MET A 620 61.72 38.59 66.00
CA MET A 620 62.06 39.97 65.64
C MET A 620 63.33 40.01 64.76
N GLY A 621 63.22 40.65 63.59
CA GLY A 621 64.29 40.74 62.59
C GLY A 621 64.25 39.67 61.49
N GLU A 622 63.44 38.61 61.61
CA GLU A 622 63.23 37.63 60.53
C GLU A 622 62.29 38.19 59.45
N THR A 623 62.05 37.42 58.38
CA THR A 623 61.08 37.74 57.33
C THR A 623 59.89 36.77 57.41
N VAL A 624 58.66 37.29 57.42
CA VAL A 624 57.43 36.49 57.36
C VAL A 624 56.76 36.63 56.00
N ALA A 625 56.06 35.59 55.56
CA ALA A 625 55.21 35.63 54.38
C ALA A 625 53.81 35.11 54.72
N LEU A 626 52.78 35.93 54.51
CA LEU A 626 51.37 35.59 54.70
C LEU A 626 50.76 35.27 53.33
N GLN A 627 50.29 34.04 53.16
CA GLN A 627 49.79 33.54 51.87
C GLN A 627 48.26 33.55 51.82
N CYS A 628 47.69 34.36 50.93
CA CYS A 628 46.28 34.36 50.61
C CYS A 628 46.10 33.96 49.14
N LYS A 629 46.05 32.65 48.88
CA LYS A 629 45.80 32.11 47.55
C LYS A 629 44.28 31.93 47.38
N ALA A 630 43.70 32.57 46.37
CA ALA A 630 42.25 32.57 46.13
C ALA A 630 41.88 31.98 44.76
N THR A 631 40.68 31.40 44.67
CA THR A 631 40.01 30.96 43.44
C THR A 631 38.67 31.68 43.26
N GLY A 632 38.08 31.59 42.07
CA GLY A 632 36.84 32.25 41.69
C GLY A 632 36.84 32.63 40.22
N ASN A 633 35.65 32.70 39.61
CA ASN A 633 35.46 33.13 38.22
C ASN A 633 34.31 34.17 38.15
N PRO A 634 34.57 35.44 37.80
CA PRO A 634 35.86 36.02 37.42
C PRO A 634 36.93 35.97 38.52
N THR A 635 38.20 35.97 38.12
CA THR A 635 39.37 35.89 39.02
C THR A 635 39.29 36.93 40.14
N PRO A 636 39.42 36.54 41.42
CA PRO A 636 39.22 37.45 42.55
C PRO A 636 40.32 38.50 42.67
N ARG A 637 39.91 39.73 42.94
CA ARG A 637 40.78 40.83 43.40
C ARG A 637 41.08 40.67 44.88
N ILE A 638 42.37 40.62 45.22
CA ILE A 638 42.87 40.40 46.59
C ILE A 638 43.33 41.73 47.21
N THR A 639 42.81 42.04 48.40
CA THR A 639 43.10 43.25 49.18
C THR A 639 43.56 42.87 50.58
N TRP A 640 44.66 43.45 51.07
CA TRP A 640 45.15 43.21 52.43
C TRP A 640 44.81 44.36 53.37
N LEU A 641 44.36 44.00 54.56
CA LEU A 641 44.05 44.89 55.67
C LEU A 641 44.81 44.46 56.91
N LYS A 642 45.03 45.39 57.85
CA LYS A 642 45.55 45.13 59.19
C LYS A 642 44.73 45.90 60.21
N GLY A 643 44.29 45.23 61.29
CA GLY A 643 43.42 45.85 62.30
C GLY A 643 42.14 46.45 61.72
N GLY A 644 41.58 45.84 60.67
CA GLY A 644 40.37 46.31 59.97
C GLY A 644 40.55 47.51 59.04
N ARG A 645 41.78 48.01 58.81
CA ARG A 645 42.08 49.11 57.88
C ARG A 645 42.96 48.65 56.72
N PRO A 646 42.89 49.25 55.52
CA PRO A 646 43.80 48.93 54.42
C PRO A 646 45.26 48.97 54.87
N LEU A 647 46.05 47.98 54.46
CA LEU A 647 47.42 47.83 54.94
C LEU A 647 48.28 49.04 54.54
N SER A 648 48.85 49.72 55.53
CA SER A 648 49.77 50.83 55.30
C SER A 648 51.14 50.27 54.90
N LEU A 649 51.55 50.52 53.66
CA LEU A 649 52.75 49.93 53.08
C LEU A 649 54.01 50.72 53.46
N THR A 650 55.09 49.99 53.70
CA THR A 650 56.44 50.52 53.93
C THR A 650 57.42 49.80 53.00
N GLU A 651 58.66 50.27 52.87
CA GLU A 651 59.69 49.61 52.06
C GLU A 651 59.94 48.14 52.47
N ARG A 652 59.60 47.75 53.70
CA ARG A 652 59.69 46.37 54.21
C ARG A 652 58.55 45.45 53.78
N HIS A 653 57.47 45.99 53.19
CA HIS A 653 56.29 45.24 52.74
C HIS A 653 56.35 45.03 51.22
N HIS A 654 56.25 43.77 50.78
CA HIS A 654 56.25 43.40 49.36
C HIS A 654 55.10 42.46 49.02
N PHE A 655 54.55 42.58 47.81
CA PHE A 655 53.54 41.67 47.28
C PHE A 655 54.06 40.91 46.07
N THR A 656 53.63 39.66 45.91
CA THR A 656 53.69 39.00 44.59
C THR A 656 52.66 39.59 43.63
N PRO A 657 52.82 39.42 42.30
CA PRO A 657 51.78 39.73 41.34
C PRO A 657 50.41 39.14 41.76
N GLY A 658 49.35 39.93 41.63
CA GLY A 658 48.01 39.55 42.08
C GLY A 658 47.79 39.55 43.61
N ASN A 659 48.75 40.06 44.40
CA ASN A 659 48.70 40.20 45.86
C ASN A 659 48.52 38.87 46.65
N GLN A 660 48.77 37.70 46.03
CA GLN A 660 48.54 36.39 46.67
C GLN A 660 49.47 36.09 47.86
N LEU A 661 50.63 36.75 47.95
CA LEU A 661 51.57 36.61 49.04
C LEU A 661 51.99 38.01 49.50
N LEU A 662 51.87 38.26 50.80
CA LEU A 662 52.38 39.44 51.49
C LEU A 662 53.65 39.06 52.25
N ILE A 663 54.79 39.60 51.83
CA ILE A 663 56.09 39.42 52.49
C ILE A 663 56.37 40.65 53.34
N VAL A 664 56.71 40.45 54.62
CA VAL A 664 57.18 41.52 55.53
C VAL A 664 58.60 41.17 55.98
N GLN A 665 59.56 41.97 55.54
CA GLN A 665 60.98 41.82 55.87
C GLN A 665 61.35 42.53 57.17
N ASN A 666 62.38 42.03 57.85
CA ASN A 666 62.95 42.62 59.08
C ASN A 666 61.84 42.98 60.09
N VAL A 667 61.07 41.96 60.50
CA VAL A 667 59.83 42.11 61.27
C VAL A 667 60.09 42.79 62.63
N VAL A 668 59.37 43.88 62.90
CA VAL A 668 59.45 44.68 64.14
C VAL A 668 58.15 44.56 64.94
N VAL A 669 58.17 44.86 66.24
CA VAL A 669 57.00 44.69 67.15
C VAL A 669 55.72 45.34 66.63
N GLU A 670 55.82 46.49 65.94
CA GLU A 670 54.71 47.20 65.30
C GLU A 670 54.02 46.41 64.17
N ASP A 671 54.71 45.43 63.57
CA ASP A 671 54.15 44.54 62.54
C ASP A 671 53.16 43.54 63.13
N ALA A 672 53.18 43.24 64.43
CA ALA A 672 52.22 42.33 65.06
C ALA A 672 50.75 42.78 64.91
N GLY A 673 49.84 41.81 65.02
CA GLY A 673 48.39 42.03 64.97
C GLY A 673 47.68 41.18 63.94
N GLN A 674 46.36 41.33 63.86
CA GLN A 674 45.52 40.64 62.90
C GLN A 674 45.64 41.26 61.51
N TYR A 675 46.16 40.49 60.57
CA TYR A 675 46.06 40.72 59.13
C TYR A 675 44.77 40.08 58.62
N THR A 676 44.10 40.75 57.69
CA THR A 676 42.90 40.24 57.03
C THR A 676 43.14 40.27 55.53
N CYS A 677 42.98 39.14 54.87
CA CYS A 677 42.87 39.08 53.42
C CYS A 677 41.39 39.18 53.03
N GLU A 678 41.06 40.13 52.17
CA GLU A 678 39.74 40.30 51.57
C GLU A 678 39.82 39.95 50.08
N ILE A 679 39.01 38.99 49.65
CA ILE A 679 38.99 38.49 48.26
C ILE A 679 37.63 38.73 47.64
N SER A 680 37.60 39.35 46.45
CA SER A 680 36.38 39.95 45.90
C SER A 680 36.24 39.70 44.40
N ASN A 681 35.04 39.33 43.93
CA ASN A 681 34.68 39.32 42.51
C ASN A 681 33.22 39.76 42.32
N THR A 682 32.70 39.69 41.10
CA THR A 682 31.33 40.13 40.76
C THR A 682 30.20 39.34 41.46
N LEU A 683 30.49 38.19 42.07
CA LEU A 683 29.50 37.38 42.78
C LEU A 683 29.46 37.59 44.30
N GLY A 684 30.47 38.22 44.90
CA GLY A 684 30.59 38.38 46.35
C GLY A 684 31.97 38.77 46.86
N THR A 685 32.18 38.64 48.17
CA THR A 685 33.46 38.91 48.84
C THR A 685 33.60 38.02 50.08
N GLU A 686 34.76 37.37 50.22
CA GLU A 686 35.13 36.54 51.37
C GLU A 686 36.31 37.18 52.12
N ARG A 687 36.44 36.88 53.42
CA ARG A 687 37.55 37.37 54.25
C ARG A 687 38.15 36.24 55.09
N ALA A 688 39.47 36.20 55.16
CA ALA A 688 40.23 35.34 56.07
C ALA A 688 41.16 36.18 56.93
N HIS A 689 41.49 35.67 58.12
CA HIS A 689 42.27 36.37 59.14
C HIS A 689 43.47 35.55 59.56
N SER A 690 44.59 36.22 59.86
CA SER A 690 45.78 35.62 60.49
C SER A 690 46.36 36.58 61.51
N GLN A 691 46.68 36.06 62.69
CA GLN A 691 47.36 36.76 63.76
C GLN A 691 48.86 36.62 63.59
N LEU A 692 49.54 37.74 63.30
CA LEU A 692 51.00 37.81 63.34
C LEU A 692 51.45 38.07 64.78
N SER A 693 52.21 37.13 65.33
CA SER A 693 52.80 37.20 66.67
C SER A 693 54.33 37.22 66.58
N ILE A 694 54.98 38.07 67.37
CA ILE A 694 56.43 38.31 67.25
C ILE A 694 57.12 37.91 68.54
N LEU A 695 58.09 37.00 68.43
CA LEU A 695 58.94 36.59 69.54
C LEU A 695 60.14 37.55 69.68
N PRO A 696 60.53 37.93 70.91
CA PRO A 696 61.79 38.64 71.13
C PRO A 696 62.95 37.73 70.71
N ALA A 697 63.93 38.30 69.99
CA ALA A 697 65.04 37.53 69.44
C ALA A 697 65.80 36.75 70.53
N PRO A 698 66.12 35.46 70.32
CA PRO A 698 66.72 34.61 71.34
C PRO A 698 68.11 35.12 71.76
N GLY A 699 68.26 35.42 73.04
CA GLY A 699 69.49 35.97 73.62
C GLY A 699 70.67 35.01 73.48
N CYS A 700 71.65 35.38 72.66
CA CYS A 700 72.80 34.54 72.34
C CYS A 700 73.65 34.22 73.58
N ARG A 701 73.77 32.93 73.92
CA ARG A 701 74.94 32.39 74.64
C ARG A 701 75.85 31.68 73.64
N LYS A 702 77.12 32.06 73.66
CA LYS A 702 78.17 31.42 72.88
C LYS A 702 78.73 30.26 73.69
N ASP A 703 78.89 29.11 73.05
CA ASP A 703 80.09 28.29 73.24
C ASP A 703 80.56 27.78 71.88
N GLY A 704 81.85 27.48 71.75
CA GLY A 704 82.52 27.47 70.44
C GLY A 704 82.83 26.09 69.87
N SER A 705 82.44 25.86 68.61
CA SER A 705 83.20 24.98 67.71
C SER A 705 83.06 25.39 66.24
N THR A 706 84.13 25.95 65.69
CA THR A 706 84.44 26.02 64.25
C THR A 706 84.71 24.59 63.72
N VAL A 707 84.57 24.19 62.46
CA VAL A 707 84.54 24.87 61.14
C VAL A 707 83.62 24.06 60.20
N GLY A 708 83.11 24.63 59.09
CA GLY A 708 82.85 23.83 57.88
C GLY A 708 81.55 24.06 57.11
N VAL A 709 81.28 25.28 56.63
CA VAL A 709 80.19 25.49 55.64
C VAL A 709 80.71 25.19 54.23
N PHE A 710 80.04 24.28 53.53
CA PHE A 710 80.22 24.06 52.08
C PHE A 710 78.89 24.27 51.35
N THR A 711 78.78 25.41 50.66
CA THR A 711 77.60 25.75 49.87
C THR A 711 77.67 25.09 48.49
N ILE A 712 76.71 24.23 48.15
CA ILE A 712 76.59 23.66 46.79
C ILE A 712 75.43 24.34 46.08
N ALA A 713 75.74 25.20 45.12
CA ALA A 713 74.76 25.81 44.23
C ALA A 713 74.47 24.88 43.05
N VAL A 714 73.24 24.37 42.94
CA VAL A 714 72.80 23.51 41.83
C VAL A 714 72.09 24.35 40.78
N VAL A 715 72.81 24.71 39.70
CA VAL A 715 72.25 25.41 38.54
C VAL A 715 71.74 24.39 37.52
N CYS A 716 70.47 23.99 37.64
CA CYS A 716 69.80 23.13 36.67
C CYS A 716 69.27 23.93 35.47
N SER A 717 70.16 24.28 34.54
CA SER A 717 69.77 24.76 33.21
C SER A 717 69.10 23.63 32.42
N ILE A 718 67.78 23.69 32.23
CA ILE A 718 67.05 22.72 31.41
C ILE A 718 67.36 23.01 29.92
N VAL A 719 68.26 22.21 29.36
CA VAL A 719 68.48 22.09 27.91
C VAL A 719 68.10 20.66 27.50
N LEU A 720 67.45 20.52 26.34
CA LEU A 720 66.77 19.29 25.95
C LEU A 720 67.72 18.14 25.57
N THR A 721 67.15 16.93 25.64
CA THR A 721 67.54 15.64 25.01
C THR A 721 68.47 14.71 25.79
N SER A 722 68.18 13.41 25.60
CA SER A 722 69.04 12.23 25.86
C SER A 722 69.18 11.74 27.31
N LEU A 723 68.31 10.80 27.69
CA LEU A 723 68.52 9.90 28.84
C LEU A 723 69.55 8.81 28.48
N VAL A 724 70.63 8.70 29.26
CA VAL A 724 71.54 7.53 29.22
C VAL A 724 71.92 7.16 30.66
N TRP A 725 71.80 5.87 31.00
CA TRP A 725 72.19 5.31 32.30
C TRP A 725 73.51 4.53 32.19
N VAL A 726 74.41 4.73 33.16
CA VAL A 726 75.49 3.77 33.48
C VAL A 726 75.65 3.71 35.00
N CYS A 727 75.71 2.50 35.57
CA CYS A 727 75.85 2.26 37.02
C CYS A 727 77.21 1.63 37.34
N ILE A 728 77.79 1.95 38.50
CA ILE A 728 78.81 1.13 39.18
C ILE A 728 78.47 1.08 40.69
N ILE A 729 78.63 -0.09 41.31
CA ILE A 729 78.33 -0.38 42.72
C ILE A 729 79.59 -0.94 43.39
N TYR A 730 79.81 -0.66 44.69
CA TYR A 730 80.72 -1.47 45.51
C TYR A 730 80.21 -1.66 46.96
N GLN A 731 80.68 -2.72 47.63
CA GLN A 731 80.09 -3.34 48.82
C GLN A 731 81.13 -4.19 49.60
N THR A 732 80.99 -4.55 50.88
CA THR A 732 80.14 -4.15 52.04
C THR A 732 80.79 -4.73 53.32
N ARG A 733 80.48 -4.21 54.52
CA ARG A 733 80.30 -4.96 55.80
C ARG A 733 79.92 -4.00 56.96
N LYS A 734 79.07 -4.27 57.96
CA LYS A 734 78.31 -5.45 58.51
C LYS A 734 78.79 -5.87 59.90
N LYS A 735 77.94 -5.69 60.92
CA LYS A 735 77.55 -6.77 61.87
C LYS A 735 76.26 -6.45 62.66
N SER A 736 75.68 -7.50 63.23
CA SER A 736 74.52 -7.54 64.16
C SER A 736 75.05 -7.44 65.62
N GLU A 737 74.40 -7.74 66.76
CA GLU A 737 73.39 -8.70 67.25
C GLU A 737 72.80 -8.11 68.60
N GLU A 738 71.59 -8.32 69.18
CA GLU A 738 70.25 -8.90 68.88
C GLU A 738 69.24 -8.62 70.08
N TYR A 739 67.94 -9.04 70.04
CA TYR A 739 66.90 -9.12 71.16
C TYR A 739 66.17 -7.84 71.68
N SER A 740 64.91 -7.82 72.20
CA SER A 740 63.90 -8.84 72.66
C SER A 740 62.42 -8.50 72.30
N VAL A 741 61.45 -9.39 72.64
CA VAL A 741 60.00 -9.36 72.26
C VAL A 741 59.05 -9.39 73.48
N THR A 742 57.84 -8.77 73.43
CA THR A 742 56.52 -9.32 73.92
C THR A 742 55.30 -8.37 73.72
N ASN A 743 54.07 -8.92 73.83
CA ASN A 743 52.78 -8.36 73.38
C ASN A 743 51.93 -7.72 74.50
N THR A 744 50.87 -6.96 74.14
CA THR A 744 49.47 -7.15 74.61
C THR A 744 48.45 -6.30 73.79
N ASP A 745 47.15 -6.34 74.13
CA ASP A 745 46.01 -6.34 73.19
C ASP A 745 45.09 -5.09 73.08
N GLU A 746 44.31 -5.11 71.99
CA GLU A 746 42.91 -4.63 71.79
C GLU A 746 42.47 -3.15 71.54
N THR A 747 41.50 -3.06 70.60
CA THR A 747 40.33 -2.12 70.45
C THR A 747 40.35 -0.80 69.61
N ILE A 748 39.41 -0.77 68.63
CA ILE A 748 38.59 0.36 68.05
C ILE A 748 39.11 1.19 66.83
N VAL A 749 38.78 0.73 65.60
CA VAL A 749 37.93 1.30 64.50
C VAL A 749 37.66 2.84 64.42
N PRO A 750 37.49 3.54 63.25
CA PRO A 750 38.01 3.47 61.85
C PRO A 750 38.66 4.86 61.43
N PRO A 751 38.67 5.41 60.17
CA PRO A 751 38.44 4.89 58.79
C PRO A 751 39.52 5.29 57.71
N ASP A 752 39.30 4.81 56.47
CA ASP A 752 39.64 5.36 55.13
C ASP A 752 41.03 5.98 54.75
N VAL A 753 41.72 5.28 53.82
CA VAL A 753 42.33 5.85 52.56
C VAL A 753 43.61 6.74 52.73
N PRO A 754 44.53 6.94 51.73
CA PRO A 754 44.73 6.38 50.38
C PRO A 754 46.11 5.69 50.13
N SER A 755 46.31 5.17 48.90
CA SER A 755 47.39 5.58 47.95
C SER A 755 48.20 4.47 47.22
N TYR A 756 48.14 4.55 45.89
CA TYR A 756 49.19 4.46 44.85
C TYR A 756 50.49 3.61 44.98
N LEU A 757 50.89 3.08 43.81
CA LEU A 757 52.22 2.59 43.39
C LEU A 757 52.73 1.32 44.12
N SER A 758 52.66 0.10 43.56
CA SER A 758 53.22 -0.45 42.30
C SER A 758 54.69 -0.89 42.36
N SER A 759 54.93 -2.19 42.14
CA SER A 759 56.16 -2.68 41.53
C SER A 759 55.94 -4.02 40.80
N GLN A 760 56.45 -4.06 39.57
CA GLN A 760 57.16 -5.16 38.88
C GLN A 760 57.38 -6.43 39.73
N GLY A 761 57.22 -7.67 39.22
CA GLY A 761 57.78 -8.24 37.98
C GLY A 761 58.35 -9.63 38.35
N THR A 762 58.83 -10.51 37.47
CA THR A 762 59.07 -10.50 36.01
C THR A 762 59.42 -11.94 35.57
N LEU A 763 59.58 -12.19 34.24
CA LEU A 763 60.22 -13.40 33.64
C LEU A 763 59.39 -14.71 33.73
N SER A 764 59.42 -15.65 32.77
CA SER A 764 60.18 -15.75 31.51
C SER A 764 59.39 -16.46 30.40
N ASP A 765 59.85 -16.30 29.17
CA ASP A 765 59.30 -16.84 27.91
C ASP A 765 59.63 -18.34 27.67
N ARG A 766 58.76 -19.02 26.91
CA ARG A 766 58.99 -20.08 25.88
C ARG A 766 59.34 -21.57 26.18
N GLN A 767 58.77 -22.38 25.25
CA GLN A 767 59.13 -23.75 24.82
C GLN A 767 58.86 -24.89 25.82
N GLU A 768 58.55 -26.13 25.42
CA GLU A 768 58.61 -26.76 24.08
C GLU A 768 57.49 -27.82 23.84
N THR A 769 57.40 -28.38 22.62
CA THR A 769 56.48 -29.48 22.24
C THR A 769 57.17 -30.86 22.30
N VAL A 770 56.40 -31.98 22.49
CA VAL A 770 56.56 -33.30 21.79
C VAL A 770 55.70 -34.47 22.39
N ILE A 771 54.86 -35.09 21.53
CA ILE A 771 54.49 -36.54 21.37
C ILE A 771 54.02 -37.42 22.58
N ARG A 772 52.72 -37.84 22.57
CA ARG A 772 52.10 -39.22 22.43
C ARG A 772 52.73 -40.49 23.10
N PRO A 773 52.06 -41.68 23.21
CA PRO A 773 50.82 -42.18 22.53
C PRO A 773 49.79 -43.02 23.36
N GLU A 774 48.75 -43.53 22.66
CA GLU A 774 48.03 -44.85 22.78
C GLU A 774 46.49 -44.86 22.99
N GLY A 775 45.80 -45.84 22.39
CA GLY A 775 44.39 -46.24 22.68
C GLY A 775 43.29 -45.85 21.68
N GLY A 776 42.48 -46.84 21.24
CA GLY A 776 41.20 -46.69 20.48
C GLY A 776 40.17 -47.73 20.97
N PRO A 777 39.16 -48.21 20.18
CA PRO A 777 38.79 -47.91 18.78
C PRO A 777 37.25 -47.82 18.50
N GLN A 778 36.84 -47.96 17.21
CA GLN A 778 35.47 -48.15 16.64
C GLN A 778 34.52 -46.91 16.51
N ALA A 779 33.53 -46.88 15.60
CA ALA A 779 33.42 -47.35 14.19
C ALA A 779 32.12 -46.84 13.50
N ASN A 780 32.20 -46.49 12.21
CA ASN A 780 31.14 -46.44 11.16
C ASN A 780 29.75 -45.78 11.40
N GLY A 781 29.31 -44.95 10.43
CA GLY A 781 27.89 -44.62 10.23
C GLY A 781 27.62 -43.39 9.35
N HIS A 782 26.85 -43.54 8.26
CA HIS A 782 26.19 -42.41 7.57
C HIS A 782 24.88 -42.04 8.30
N ILE A 783 24.44 -40.78 8.22
CA ILE A 783 23.14 -40.33 7.68
C ILE A 783 22.99 -38.79 7.81
N GLU A 784 22.07 -38.22 7.03
CA GLU A 784 21.80 -36.79 6.87
C GLU A 784 21.15 -36.11 8.10
N SER A 785 21.51 -34.84 8.34
CA SER A 785 20.66 -33.79 8.95
C SER A 785 21.40 -32.45 8.85
N ASN A 786 20.80 -31.29 8.54
CA ASN A 786 19.65 -30.61 9.17
C ASN A 786 19.81 -30.36 10.67
N GLY A 787 20.86 -29.62 11.04
CA GLY A 787 21.07 -29.09 12.39
C GLY A 787 20.54 -27.66 12.57
N VAL A 788 19.41 -27.51 13.28
CA VAL A 788 19.00 -26.24 13.91
C VAL A 788 19.41 -26.30 15.39
N CYS A 789 20.10 -25.28 15.89
CA CYS A 789 20.33 -25.04 17.32
C CYS A 789 20.89 -23.61 17.56
N PRO A 790 20.79 -23.03 18.78
CA PRO A 790 19.80 -23.29 19.82
C PRO A 790 19.18 -21.98 20.38
N ARG A 791 18.35 -22.12 21.43
CA ARG A 791 18.05 -21.04 22.40
C ARG A 791 18.96 -21.18 23.64
N ASP A 792 18.61 -20.44 24.69
CA ASP A 792 18.79 -20.75 26.13
C ASP A 792 19.91 -20.01 26.89
N ALA A 793 19.76 -19.66 28.18
CA ALA A 793 18.55 -19.51 29.03
C ALA A 793 18.90 -18.87 30.41
N SER A 794 17.87 -18.71 31.26
CA SER A 794 17.92 -18.76 32.75
C SER A 794 18.51 -17.55 33.49
N LEU A 795 18.24 -17.30 34.78
CA LEU A 795 17.39 -17.94 35.84
C LEU A 795 16.31 -16.91 36.31
N PHE A 796 15.38 -17.07 37.27
CA PHE A 796 14.88 -18.09 38.23
C PHE A 796 13.42 -17.65 38.61
N SER A 797 12.56 -18.25 39.44
CA SER A 797 12.47 -19.47 40.28
C SER A 797 10.97 -19.78 40.53
N GLU A 798 10.56 -20.41 41.65
CA GLU A 798 9.20 -20.97 41.87
C GLU A 798 8.56 -20.53 43.21
N ALA A 799 7.21 -20.49 43.25
CA ALA A 799 6.37 -20.66 44.46
C ALA A 799 4.90 -20.90 44.04
N ASP A 800 4.09 -21.54 44.90
CA ASP A 800 2.88 -22.28 44.48
C ASP A 800 1.55 -21.82 45.14
N ALA A 801 0.44 -22.38 44.64
CA ALA A 801 -0.87 -22.62 45.28
C ALA A 801 -2.00 -21.54 45.33
N HIS A 802 -3.12 -21.93 44.69
CA HIS A 802 -4.51 -21.87 45.19
C HIS A 802 -5.26 -20.52 45.41
N GLY A 803 -6.23 -20.24 44.51
CA GLY A 803 -7.63 -20.05 44.93
C GLY A 803 -8.33 -18.70 44.69
N ILE A 804 -9.66 -18.82 44.46
CA ILE A 804 -10.72 -17.79 44.58
C ILE A 804 -10.78 -16.70 43.47
N THR A 805 -12.02 -16.36 43.11
CA THR A 805 -12.41 -15.40 42.08
C THR A 805 -12.44 -13.95 42.58
N CYS A 806 -11.94 -12.98 41.77
CA CYS A 806 -12.70 -11.74 41.47
C CYS A 806 -12.02 -10.74 40.51
N ARG A 807 -12.89 -9.99 39.81
CA ARG A 807 -12.74 -8.62 39.25
C ARG A 807 -11.91 -8.41 37.97
N GLN A 808 -12.33 -7.37 37.25
CA GLN A 808 -11.84 -6.92 35.94
C GLN A 808 -10.71 -5.89 36.09
N PRO A 809 -9.81 -5.75 35.11
CA PRO A 809 -9.06 -4.51 34.91
C PRO A 809 -9.97 -3.43 34.30
N LYS A 810 -9.83 -2.17 34.76
CA LYS A 810 -10.36 -1.01 34.05
C LYS A 810 -9.30 -0.44 33.12
N LEU A 811 -9.62 -0.22 31.85
CA LEU A 811 -9.06 0.91 31.10
C LEU A 811 -9.96 2.13 31.28
N CYS A 812 -9.38 3.32 31.26
CA CYS A 812 -10.12 4.58 31.30
C CYS A 812 -9.64 5.52 30.18
N VAL A 813 -10.52 5.76 29.21
CA VAL A 813 -10.58 7.01 28.44
C VAL A 813 -12.05 7.37 28.30
N GLY A 814 -12.45 8.57 28.71
CA GLY A 814 -13.79 9.12 28.50
C GLY A 814 -13.82 10.12 27.33
N CYS A 815 -14.92 10.81 27.04
CA CYS A 815 -16.20 10.87 27.77
C CYS A 815 -17.37 11.05 26.80
N THR A 816 -18.54 10.51 27.15
CA THR A 816 -19.84 11.06 26.77
C THR A 816 -20.71 11.17 28.02
N LYS A 817 -21.56 12.21 28.10
CA LYS A 817 -22.46 12.46 29.23
C LYS A 817 -23.92 12.24 28.82
N GLU A 818 -24.46 11.12 29.27
CA GLU A 818 -25.85 11.00 29.74
C GLU A 818 -26.06 11.93 30.97
N PRO A 819 -27.29 12.19 31.50
CA PRO A 819 -28.01 11.17 32.28
C PRO A 819 -29.57 11.26 32.36
N TRP A 820 -30.13 10.23 33.02
CA TRP A 820 -31.43 10.12 33.73
C TRP A 820 -32.67 9.58 32.97
N ASN A 821 -33.51 8.68 33.54
CA ASN A 821 -33.22 7.52 34.42
C ASN A 821 -34.45 6.58 34.61
N VAL A 822 -34.19 5.34 35.10
CA VAL A 822 -35.06 4.50 35.99
C VAL A 822 -36.38 3.88 35.48
N VAL A 823 -36.38 2.52 35.34
CA VAL A 823 -37.35 1.48 35.85
C VAL A 823 -38.83 1.55 35.32
N GLU A 824 -39.60 0.49 35.02
CA GLU A 824 -39.75 -0.88 35.59
C GLU A 824 -40.21 -1.99 34.58
N LYS A 825 -40.56 -3.20 35.07
CA LYS A 825 -41.07 -4.37 34.32
C LYS A 825 -42.53 -4.75 34.64
N ALA A 826 -43.40 -4.84 33.63
CA ALA A 826 -44.57 -5.76 33.56
C ALA A 826 -44.96 -5.94 32.07
N GLN A 827 -45.04 -7.13 31.47
CA GLN A 827 -45.97 -8.28 31.64
C GLN A 827 -47.43 -8.07 31.17
N ARG A 828 -47.78 -8.84 30.12
CA ARG A 828 -49.11 -9.34 29.67
C ARG A 828 -49.98 -8.46 28.73
N ARG A 829 -50.68 -9.19 27.84
CA ARG A 829 -51.73 -8.77 26.86
C ARG A 829 -53.14 -9.03 27.49
N PRO A 830 -54.30 -8.96 26.78
CA PRO A 830 -54.66 -8.34 25.48
C PRO A 830 -56.01 -7.57 25.42
N GLY A 831 -56.16 -6.59 24.50
CA GLY A 831 -57.45 -6.16 23.90
C GLY A 831 -58.47 -5.42 24.81
N ALA A 832 -59.63 -4.96 24.31
CA ALA A 832 -60.10 -4.69 22.93
C ALA A 832 -61.41 -3.84 22.94
N GLN A 833 -61.78 -3.23 21.79
CA GLN A 833 -63.10 -2.64 21.44
C GLN A 833 -63.49 -1.30 22.16
N LYS A 834 -63.81 -0.22 21.40
CA LYS A 834 -65.15 0.32 21.02
C LYS A 834 -65.74 1.30 22.07
N MET A 835 -66.58 2.31 21.76
CA MET A 835 -67.04 2.95 20.50
C MET A 835 -67.65 4.33 20.84
N GLU A 836 -67.72 5.25 19.85
CA GLU A 836 -68.78 6.29 19.70
C GLU A 836 -68.88 7.41 20.79
N HIS A 837 -69.48 8.60 20.58
CA HIS A 837 -70.01 9.28 19.38
C HIS A 837 -70.11 10.81 19.63
N SER A 838 -69.81 11.67 18.63
CA SER A 838 -70.61 12.86 18.22
C SER A 838 -69.85 13.79 17.25
N GLY A 839 -70.53 14.31 16.22
CA GLY A 839 -70.09 15.42 15.33
C GLY A 839 -71.12 16.56 15.33
N PRO A 840 -71.40 17.30 14.23
CA PRO A 840 -70.88 17.21 12.84
C PRO A 840 -70.58 18.61 12.19
N VAL A 841 -70.73 18.73 10.84
CA VAL A 841 -70.62 19.96 9.97
C VAL A 841 -69.16 20.36 9.61
N ALA A 842 -68.59 20.30 8.38
CA ALA A 842 -69.00 20.25 6.95
C ALA A 842 -69.34 21.63 6.31
N CYS A 843 -68.87 22.10 5.13
CA CYS A 843 -68.08 21.58 3.97
C CYS A 843 -67.06 22.69 3.51
N GLY A 844 -66.32 22.70 2.39
CA GLY A 844 -66.31 21.89 1.13
C GLY A 844 -65.13 22.26 0.19
N ASP A 845 -65.28 22.04 -1.12
CA ASP A 845 -64.19 21.87 -2.12
C ASP A 845 -63.89 23.05 -3.07
N CYS A 846 -62.68 23.09 -3.67
CA CYS A 846 -62.45 23.01 -5.14
C CYS A 846 -60.96 23.10 -5.59
N ASN A 847 -60.65 22.60 -6.80
CA ASN A 847 -59.32 22.50 -7.45
C ASN A 847 -58.94 23.72 -8.32
N THR A 848 -57.62 23.94 -8.56
CA THR A 848 -57.01 24.09 -9.92
C THR A 848 -55.46 24.01 -9.93
N ASP A 849 -54.94 22.88 -10.41
CA ASP A 849 -53.83 22.63 -11.39
C ASP A 849 -52.64 23.59 -11.73
N VAL A 850 -51.50 22.91 -11.98
CA VAL A 850 -50.45 23.11 -13.04
C VAL A 850 -49.23 24.07 -12.88
N ASP A 851 -48.02 23.48 -13.03
CA ASP A 851 -46.68 23.95 -13.51
C ASP A 851 -46.08 25.34 -13.12
N GLY A 852 -44.77 25.61 -13.17
CA GLY A 852 -43.57 24.79 -13.45
C GLY A 852 -42.33 25.63 -13.86
N TYR A 853 -41.11 25.10 -13.62
CA TYR A 853 -39.79 25.54 -14.14
C TYR A 853 -39.18 26.95 -13.83
N SER A 854 -38.10 26.93 -13.04
CA SER A 854 -36.74 27.47 -13.30
C SER A 854 -36.49 28.71 -14.18
N LYS A 855 -35.75 29.73 -13.67
CA LYS A 855 -34.35 30.09 -14.10
C LYS A 855 -33.71 31.38 -13.50
N GLU A 856 -32.37 31.31 -13.36
CA GLU A 856 -31.31 32.33 -13.63
C GLU A 856 -31.14 33.72 -12.92
N GLN A 857 -29.88 33.93 -12.48
CA GLN A 857 -29.01 35.14 -12.65
C GLN A 857 -29.19 36.44 -11.80
N ALA A 858 -28.45 36.48 -10.67
CA ALA A 858 -27.19 37.23 -10.48
C ALA A 858 -27.10 38.79 -10.38
N PHE A 859 -26.00 39.20 -9.74
CA PHE A 859 -25.30 40.51 -9.67
C PHE A 859 -25.54 41.52 -8.51
N TYR A 860 -24.40 42.15 -8.17
CA TYR A 860 -24.05 43.13 -7.12
C TYR A 860 -24.64 44.54 -7.34
N PRO A 861 -24.74 45.46 -6.34
CA PRO A 861 -23.59 45.96 -5.54
C PRO A 861 -23.82 46.30 -4.03
N PRO A 862 -22.74 46.54 -3.26
CA PRO A 862 -22.81 47.00 -1.86
C PRO A 862 -22.87 48.54 -1.73
N PRO A 863 -23.38 49.08 -0.60
CA PRO A 863 -23.48 50.52 -0.35
C PRO A 863 -22.25 51.13 0.35
N VAL A 864 -22.17 52.47 0.32
CA VAL A 864 -21.14 53.30 0.96
C VAL A 864 -21.58 53.77 2.36
N THR A 865 -20.64 53.90 3.30
CA THR A 865 -20.73 54.82 4.43
C THR A 865 -19.51 55.73 4.50
N ARG A 866 -19.73 57.01 4.82
CA ARG A 866 -18.69 58.02 5.13
C ARG A 866 -18.46 58.04 6.64
N ASP A 867 -17.29 58.53 7.08
CA ASP A 867 -17.29 59.75 7.90
C ASP A 867 -15.96 60.53 7.77
N ASN A 868 -15.86 61.69 8.43
CA ASN A 868 -14.91 62.77 8.15
C ASN A 868 -13.74 62.86 9.15
N THR A 869 -12.57 63.32 8.69
CA THR A 869 -11.77 64.41 9.34
C THR A 869 -10.67 64.94 8.41
N GLN A 870 -9.96 66.00 8.82
CA GLN A 870 -9.23 66.95 7.94
C GLN A 870 -7.68 66.99 8.18
N PRO A 871 -6.87 67.84 7.48
CA PRO A 871 -5.55 67.41 6.95
C PRO A 871 -4.30 68.02 7.62
N GLY A 872 -3.11 67.58 7.16
CA GLY A 872 -1.81 68.20 7.42
C GLY A 872 -0.85 68.05 6.21
N THR A 873 0.12 68.95 6.06
CA THR A 873 1.00 69.12 4.87
C THR A 873 2.50 69.09 5.22
N LEU A 874 3.38 69.22 4.20
CA LEU A 874 4.88 69.27 4.19
C LEU A 874 5.52 67.89 3.88
N SER A 875 6.26 67.66 2.78
CA SER A 875 7.55 68.23 2.25
C SER A 875 8.79 67.65 2.97
N SER A 876 9.93 67.29 2.36
CA SER A 876 10.47 67.46 0.98
C SER A 876 11.74 66.61 0.74
N GLN A 877 12.35 66.73 -0.46
CA GLN A 877 13.78 66.56 -0.81
C GLN A 877 14.39 65.15 -1.10
N ASP A 878 14.66 64.95 -2.40
CA ASP A 878 15.85 64.31 -3.03
C ASP A 878 17.15 65.15 -2.74
N PRO A 879 18.43 64.79 -3.13
CA PRO A 879 18.82 63.99 -4.31
C PRO A 879 20.13 63.12 -4.26
N SER A 880 20.38 62.36 -5.36
CA SER A 880 21.71 62.07 -6.00
C SER A 880 22.73 61.15 -5.27
N GLN A 881 23.72 60.47 -5.90
CA GLN A 881 24.10 60.08 -7.28
C GLN A 881 25.13 58.89 -7.17
N THR A 882 25.85 58.32 -8.17
CA THR A 882 26.21 58.63 -9.60
C THR A 882 25.67 57.50 -10.54
N ASP A 883 26.27 56.91 -11.62
CA ASP A 883 27.55 57.02 -12.35
C ASP A 883 27.45 56.55 -13.84
N ARG A 884 28.59 56.27 -14.51
CA ARG A 884 28.85 56.30 -15.98
C ARG A 884 29.80 55.15 -16.46
N GLU A 885 30.07 54.83 -17.73
CA GLU A 885 29.69 55.42 -19.04
C GLU A 885 29.66 54.43 -20.26
N HIS A 886 30.00 54.91 -21.47
CA HIS A 886 29.91 54.38 -22.85
C HIS A 886 30.84 53.21 -23.29
N SER A 887 30.46 52.48 -24.37
CA SER A 887 31.16 52.48 -25.70
C SER A 887 30.61 51.50 -26.78
N LEU A 888 31.02 51.70 -28.04
CA LEU A 888 30.71 51.01 -29.34
C LEU A 888 31.95 51.20 -30.29
N PRO A 889 32.03 50.87 -31.63
CA PRO A 889 31.26 50.01 -32.58
C PRO A 889 32.14 49.17 -33.60
N HIS A 890 31.50 48.59 -34.64
CA HIS A 890 31.96 48.37 -36.06
C HIS A 890 32.76 47.14 -36.58
N LEU A 891 32.33 46.66 -37.77
CA LEU A 891 33.01 46.20 -39.04
C LEU A 891 32.08 45.17 -39.77
N THR A 892 31.48 45.35 -40.97
CA THR A 892 31.97 45.36 -42.38
C THR A 892 32.69 44.06 -42.82
N SER A 893 32.55 43.48 -44.04
CA SER A 893 31.82 43.78 -45.30
C SER A 893 31.94 42.60 -46.30
N GLY A 894 31.12 42.48 -47.37
CA GLY A 894 31.37 41.46 -48.43
C GLY A 894 30.38 41.35 -49.62
N THR A 895 30.63 42.07 -50.72
CA THR A 895 30.10 41.91 -52.10
C THR A 895 30.85 40.80 -52.89
N ALA A 896 30.47 40.25 -54.05
CA ALA A 896 29.26 40.09 -54.92
C ALA A 896 29.67 39.07 -56.06
N ASP A 897 28.98 38.71 -57.15
CA ASP A 897 27.69 39.00 -57.81
C ASP A 897 27.22 37.69 -58.53
N GLY A 898 26.67 37.70 -59.77
CA GLY A 898 26.57 36.49 -60.62
C GLY A 898 25.42 36.32 -61.65
N SER A 899 24.72 37.39 -62.06
CA SER A 899 23.83 37.50 -63.26
C SER A 899 23.24 36.24 -64.00
N ARG A 900 21.89 36.16 -64.07
CA ARG A 900 21.01 35.79 -65.24
C ARG A 900 21.13 34.36 -65.91
N ALA A 901 20.06 33.73 -66.44
CA ALA A 901 18.63 34.11 -66.59
C ALA A 901 17.64 32.93 -66.83
N ASP A 902 16.36 33.21 -66.53
CA ASP A 902 15.09 32.86 -67.24
C ASP A 902 14.39 31.47 -67.15
N ARG A 903 13.09 31.53 -66.77
CA ARG A 903 11.95 30.57 -66.99
C ARG A 903 11.99 29.20 -66.27
N ARG A 904 10.89 28.64 -65.72
CA ARG A 904 9.49 29.04 -65.38
C ARG A 904 9.02 28.00 -64.31
N GLY A 905 8.17 28.28 -63.31
CA GLY A 905 7.55 29.54 -62.86
C GLY A 905 6.47 29.27 -61.78
N SER A 906 5.93 30.36 -61.21
CA SER A 906 4.86 30.42 -60.18
C SER A 906 5.21 30.02 -58.73
N LEU A 907 4.75 30.83 -57.78
CA LEU A 907 5.01 30.75 -56.34
C LEU A 907 3.80 30.24 -55.53
N TYR A 908 4.07 29.55 -54.41
CA TYR A 908 3.79 29.95 -53.02
C TYR A 908 2.84 31.18 -52.75
N PRO A 909 2.22 31.32 -51.54
CA PRO A 909 1.71 30.29 -50.60
C PRO A 909 0.48 30.72 -49.73
N SER A 910 0.30 30.04 -48.59
CA SER A 910 -0.10 30.56 -47.24
C SER A 910 -1.57 30.81 -46.86
N ASN A 911 -2.06 29.92 -45.98
CA ASN A 911 -2.50 30.16 -44.57
C ASN A 911 -3.61 31.15 -44.17
N HIS A 912 -4.52 30.64 -43.32
CA HIS A 912 -5.43 31.35 -42.39
C HIS A 912 -6.51 32.27 -43.05
N ASP A 913 -7.66 32.59 -42.43
CA ASP A 913 -7.98 32.58 -40.99
C ASP A 913 -9.49 32.30 -40.65
N ARG A 914 -9.81 32.37 -39.35
CA ARG A 914 -11.08 32.52 -38.62
C ARG A 914 -12.44 32.76 -39.32
N MET A 915 -13.50 32.31 -38.60
CA MET A 915 -14.89 32.76 -38.75
C MET A 915 -15.09 34.27 -38.52
N LEU A 916 -16.07 34.85 -39.21
CA LEU A 916 -16.84 36.01 -38.75
C LEU A 916 -18.31 35.89 -39.19
N THR A 917 -19.23 36.40 -38.37
CA THR A 917 -20.69 36.44 -38.64
C THR A 917 -21.11 37.79 -39.25
N SER A 918 -22.16 37.84 -40.10
CA SER A 918 -23.42 38.57 -39.79
C SER A 918 -24.49 38.65 -40.92
N LEU A 919 -25.75 38.77 -40.50
CA LEU A 919 -26.91 39.49 -41.09
C LEU A 919 -27.39 39.35 -42.57
N LYS A 920 -28.46 38.55 -42.74
CA LYS A 920 -29.82 38.92 -43.23
C LYS A 920 -30.05 39.79 -44.51
N LYS A 921 -30.71 39.19 -45.52
CA LYS A 921 -32.00 39.56 -46.22
C LYS A 921 -32.01 39.24 -47.74
N LYS A 922 -33.16 38.79 -48.25
CA LYS A 922 -33.49 38.58 -49.68
C LYS A 922 -33.76 39.91 -50.42
N PRO A 923 -33.72 39.93 -51.76
CA PRO A 923 -34.98 39.98 -52.53
C PRO A 923 -35.07 38.94 -53.69
N LEU A 924 -35.84 39.24 -54.76
CA LEU A 924 -36.59 38.31 -55.61
C LEU A 924 -35.85 37.70 -56.83
N ALA A 925 -36.42 36.56 -57.26
CA ALA A 925 -36.32 35.83 -58.55
C ALA A 925 -36.85 36.64 -59.77
N PRO A 926 -37.11 36.06 -60.98
CA PRO A 926 -36.82 34.74 -61.61
C PRO A 926 -36.17 34.94 -63.02
N PRO A 927 -36.28 34.07 -64.07
CA PRO A 927 -36.65 32.65 -64.22
C PRO A 927 -35.48 31.80 -64.82
N ASP A 928 -35.59 30.57 -65.33
CA ASP A 928 -36.71 29.67 -65.69
C ASP A 928 -36.29 28.18 -65.68
N GLY A 929 -37.24 27.23 -65.76
CA GLY A 929 -36.98 25.88 -66.30
C GLY A 929 -37.27 24.63 -65.43
N LYS A 930 -38.47 24.04 -65.63
CA LYS A 930 -38.85 22.60 -65.50
C LYS A 930 -38.74 21.90 -64.12
N GLY A 931 -39.88 21.44 -63.60
CA GLY A 931 -40.01 20.37 -62.59
C GLY A 931 -40.65 19.09 -63.18
N ALA A 932 -41.21 18.14 -62.40
CA ALA A 932 -41.34 18.03 -60.93
C ALA A 932 -41.73 16.58 -60.50
N SER A 933 -41.48 16.24 -59.21
CA SER A 933 -42.27 15.31 -58.34
C SER A 933 -42.49 13.81 -58.71
N SER A 934 -42.90 12.90 -57.81
CA SER A 934 -42.50 12.60 -56.40
C SER A 934 -43.28 11.39 -55.82
N TRP A 935 -42.61 10.55 -55.00
CA TRP A 935 -43.15 9.74 -53.86
C TRP A 935 -43.96 8.42 -54.08
N THR A 936 -43.78 7.53 -53.07
CA THR A 936 -44.69 6.49 -52.49
C THR A 936 -45.11 5.18 -53.20
N SER A 937 -44.73 4.06 -52.54
CA SER A 937 -45.56 2.92 -52.07
C SER A 937 -46.57 2.13 -52.96
N ALA A 938 -46.27 0.83 -53.08
CA ALA A 938 -47.14 -0.35 -52.80
C ALA A 938 -48.15 -0.95 -53.83
N ARG A 939 -47.90 -2.24 -54.16
CA ARG A 939 -48.81 -3.39 -54.45
C ARG A 939 -49.72 -3.40 -55.71
N LEU A 940 -50.10 -4.66 -56.06
CA LEU A 940 -51.12 -5.14 -57.04
C LEU A 940 -50.75 -5.03 -58.54
N CYS A 941 -51.20 -5.90 -59.47
CA CYS A 941 -51.51 -7.37 -59.42
C CYS A 941 -51.80 -7.90 -60.86
N GLU A 942 -51.22 -9.05 -61.25
CA GLU A 942 -51.77 -10.09 -62.19
C GLU A 942 -52.21 -9.67 -63.63
N PRO A 943 -52.67 -10.57 -64.58
CA PRO A 943 -53.21 -11.94 -64.44
C PRO A 943 -52.74 -13.03 -65.46
N ASP A 944 -53.35 -14.23 -65.31
CA ASP A 944 -53.59 -15.33 -66.30
C ASP A 944 -52.39 -16.11 -66.92
N SER A 945 -52.47 -17.43 -67.19
CA SER A 945 -53.38 -18.54 -66.77
C SER A 945 -52.68 -19.90 -67.04
N THR A 946 -52.94 -21.01 -66.31
CA THR A 946 -54.00 -22.02 -66.58
C THR A 946 -54.01 -23.13 -65.51
N ASP A 947 -55.11 -23.90 -65.40
CA ASP A 947 -55.48 -24.77 -64.27
C ASP A 947 -54.87 -26.19 -64.21
N LEU A 948 -54.79 -26.78 -62.99
CA LEU A 948 -55.61 -27.94 -62.53
C LEU A 948 -55.22 -28.49 -61.12
N GLN A 949 -56.16 -29.16 -60.44
CA GLN A 949 -56.09 -29.82 -59.11
C GLN A 949 -57.11 -31.01 -59.05
N PRO A 950 -57.17 -31.88 -58.00
CA PRO A 950 -56.18 -32.49 -57.08
C PRO A 950 -56.27 -34.06 -57.22
N PRO A 951 -56.54 -34.97 -56.22
CA PRO A 951 -56.19 -35.12 -54.79
C PRO A 951 -55.68 -36.54 -54.33
N SER A 952 -55.35 -36.66 -53.03
CA SER A 952 -55.58 -37.79 -52.09
C SER A 952 -54.93 -39.21 -52.21
N THR A 953 -54.13 -39.53 -51.17
CA THR A 953 -54.06 -40.80 -50.36
C THR A 953 -53.80 -42.19 -50.96
N LEU A 954 -52.75 -42.90 -50.47
CA LEU A 954 -52.83 -44.15 -49.64
C LEU A 954 -51.43 -44.71 -49.23
N THR A 955 -51.41 -45.70 -48.33
CA THR A 955 -50.25 -46.38 -47.68
C THR A 955 -50.11 -47.86 -48.16
N PRO A 956 -49.23 -48.77 -47.63
CA PRO A 956 -48.06 -48.70 -46.73
C PRO A 956 -46.80 -49.44 -47.27
N GLY A 957 -45.76 -49.73 -46.46
CA GLY A 957 -44.72 -50.73 -46.79
C GLY A 957 -43.56 -50.91 -45.77
N SER A 958 -43.35 -52.14 -45.28
CA SER A 958 -42.19 -52.60 -44.47
C SER A 958 -41.20 -53.40 -45.35
N PRO A 959 -39.93 -53.69 -44.93
CA PRO A 959 -39.58 -54.72 -43.93
C PRO A 959 -38.44 -54.26 -42.95
N GLU A 960 -37.94 -54.94 -41.90
CA GLU A 960 -37.60 -56.37 -41.63
C GLU A 960 -36.48 -56.93 -42.55
N LEU A 961 -35.46 -57.71 -42.14
CA LEU A 961 -34.94 -58.33 -40.89
C LEU A 961 -33.37 -58.28 -41.00
N ALA A 962 -32.49 -58.74 -40.10
CA ALA A 962 -32.56 -59.67 -38.97
C ALA A 962 -31.49 -59.36 -37.88
N GLU A 963 -31.57 -60.06 -36.75
CA GLU A 963 -30.54 -60.10 -35.70
C GLU A 963 -29.42 -61.12 -35.99
N ALA A 964 -28.27 -61.00 -35.31
CA ALA A 964 -27.39 -62.13 -34.98
C ALA A 964 -26.57 -61.82 -33.72
N ALA A 965 -26.42 -62.81 -32.83
CA ALA A 965 -25.61 -62.75 -31.61
C ALA A 965 -24.84 -64.06 -31.40
N SER A 966 -23.87 -64.07 -30.47
CA SER A 966 -22.86 -65.13 -30.22
C SER A 966 -21.80 -65.30 -31.34
N GLY A 967 -20.61 -65.83 -31.09
CA GLY A 967 -20.02 -66.36 -29.84
C GLY A 967 -18.51 -66.65 -29.96
N PHE A 968 -17.92 -67.19 -28.88
CA PHE A 968 -16.49 -67.60 -28.76
C PHE A 968 -16.07 -68.70 -29.77
N PRO A 969 -14.76 -68.80 -30.11
CA PRO A 969 -13.87 -69.78 -29.43
C PRO A 969 -12.40 -69.32 -29.19
N ASP A 970 -11.61 -70.18 -28.53
CA ASP A 970 -10.28 -69.90 -27.93
C ASP A 970 -9.02 -70.32 -28.74
N GLY A 971 -7.92 -69.57 -28.56
CA GLY A 971 -6.49 -70.00 -28.60
C GLY A 971 -5.90 -70.59 -29.90
N PRO A 972 -4.63 -71.10 -29.92
CA PRO A 972 -3.47 -70.90 -29.02
C PRO A 972 -2.46 -69.86 -29.63
N SER A 973 -1.11 -69.81 -29.53
CA SER A 973 0.01 -70.56 -28.89
C SER A 973 1.16 -69.57 -28.54
N GLU A 974 2.11 -69.82 -27.63
CA GLU A 974 3.42 -70.55 -27.74
C GLU A 974 4.20 -70.42 -29.08
N GLY A 975 5.51 -70.16 -29.12
CA GLY A 975 6.49 -70.00 -28.01
C GLY A 975 7.93 -69.61 -28.42
N GLN A 976 8.88 -69.86 -27.49
CA GLN A 976 10.34 -69.61 -27.45
C GLN A 976 11.19 -70.27 -28.60
N HIS A 977 12.52 -70.10 -28.82
CA HIS A 977 13.69 -69.59 -28.03
C HIS A 977 15.00 -69.42 -28.90
N LEU A 978 15.97 -68.57 -28.47
CA LEU A 978 17.47 -68.69 -28.66
C LEU A 978 18.03 -68.66 -30.13
N LEU A 979 19.34 -68.76 -30.52
CA LEU A 979 20.74 -68.34 -30.13
C LEU A 979 21.65 -68.61 -31.39
N LEU A 980 22.97 -68.31 -31.59
CA LEU A 980 24.13 -67.63 -30.94
C LEU A 980 25.20 -67.32 -32.02
N SER A 981 26.02 -66.25 -31.92
CA SER A 981 27.51 -66.32 -32.12
C SER A 981 28.28 -64.97 -31.98
N ASN A 982 29.25 -64.94 -31.04
CA ASN A 982 30.63 -64.38 -31.04
C ASN A 982 30.96 -63.08 -31.84
N GLY A 983 31.64 -62.02 -31.35
CA GLY A 983 32.38 -61.68 -30.10
C GLY A 983 33.25 -60.39 -30.34
N HIS A 984 34.23 -59.90 -29.53
CA HIS A 984 34.69 -60.17 -28.15
C HIS A 984 35.77 -59.13 -27.66
N LEU A 985 35.61 -58.50 -26.46
CA LEU A 985 36.65 -57.85 -25.57
C LEU A 985 37.41 -56.53 -26.03
N PRO A 986 38.08 -55.75 -25.12
CA PRO A 986 37.65 -55.24 -23.78
C PRO A 986 38.14 -53.80 -23.37
N GLN A 987 37.96 -53.44 -22.07
CA GLN A 987 38.63 -52.41 -21.23
C GLN A 987 38.07 -50.96 -21.12
N ALA A 988 38.55 -50.20 -20.10
CA ALA A 988 37.83 -49.13 -19.39
C ALA A 988 38.74 -48.11 -18.63
N CYS A 989 38.09 -47.16 -17.91
CA CYS A 989 38.57 -46.27 -16.81
C CYS A 989 38.82 -44.76 -17.09
N ASP A 990 38.01 -43.94 -16.40
CA ASP A 990 38.33 -42.75 -15.56
C ASP A 990 38.84 -41.36 -16.07
N SER A 991 38.45 -40.35 -15.28
CA SER A 991 39.11 -39.05 -14.98
C SER A 991 39.00 -37.80 -15.90
N SER A 992 39.44 -36.66 -15.33
CA SER A 992 39.13 -35.25 -15.67
C SER A 992 40.06 -34.59 -16.71
N PRO A 993 39.71 -33.39 -17.25
CA PRO A 993 40.61 -32.57 -18.07
C PRO A 993 41.30 -31.43 -17.28
N GLU A 994 42.63 -31.33 -17.42
CA GLU A 994 43.44 -30.11 -17.19
C GLU A 994 43.93 -29.50 -18.52
N ALA A 995 44.63 -28.36 -18.48
CA ALA A 995 45.00 -27.55 -19.65
C ALA A 995 46.48 -27.65 -20.09
N PRO A 996 46.77 -27.34 -21.37
CA PRO A 996 47.94 -26.54 -21.79
C PRO A 996 47.51 -25.33 -22.67
N ALA A 997 48.15 -24.15 -22.70
CA ALA A 997 49.57 -23.78 -22.94
C ALA A 997 50.04 -24.06 -24.40
N LEU A 998 50.79 -23.20 -25.11
CA LEU A 998 51.38 -21.86 -24.85
C LEU A 998 51.84 -21.20 -26.19
N THR A 999 51.81 -19.86 -26.31
CA THR A 999 52.59 -18.92 -27.21
C THR A 999 51.76 -17.66 -27.57
N GLY A 1000 52.30 -16.44 -27.78
CA GLY A 1000 53.61 -15.92 -27.36
C GLY A 1000 54.20 -14.77 -28.21
N GLN A 1001 53.83 -13.49 -27.99
CA GLN A 1001 54.67 -12.29 -28.27
C GLN A 1001 54.09 -10.95 -27.72
N LEU A 1002 54.95 -9.92 -27.58
CA LEU A 1002 54.69 -8.55 -27.09
C LEU A 1002 55.41 -7.54 -28.03
N PRO A 1003 54.88 -6.32 -28.30
CA PRO A 1003 54.98 -5.17 -27.37
C PRO A 1003 53.79 -4.16 -27.44
N GLY A 1004 53.66 -3.12 -26.58
CA GLY A 1004 54.36 -2.79 -25.33
C GLY A 1004 54.39 -1.27 -25.00
N LYS A 1005 54.31 -0.91 -23.70
CA LYS A 1005 54.43 0.47 -23.09
C LYS A 1005 53.24 1.43 -23.38
N ARG A 1006 52.86 2.39 -22.52
CA ARG A 1006 53.31 2.88 -21.18
C ARG A 1006 52.14 3.69 -20.54
N GLY A 1007 51.90 3.65 -19.22
CA GLY A 1007 51.01 4.62 -18.55
C GLY A 1007 50.37 4.17 -17.21
N VAL A 1008 50.94 4.63 -16.09
CA VAL A 1008 50.51 4.51 -14.67
C VAL A 1008 51.10 5.77 -14.00
N PRO A 1009 50.47 6.53 -13.06
CA PRO A 1009 49.94 6.01 -11.78
C PRO A 1009 48.80 6.79 -11.05
N LEU A 1010 48.53 6.34 -9.82
CA LEU A 1010 47.75 6.95 -8.70
C LEU A 1010 46.22 6.99 -8.90
N LEU A 1011 45.37 6.45 -8.01
CA LEU A 1011 45.21 6.61 -6.53
C LEU A 1011 44.77 8.01 -6.10
N PHE A 1012 43.50 8.13 -5.72
CA PHE A 1012 43.09 8.55 -4.38
C PHE A 1012 41.63 8.15 -4.11
N ALA A 1013 41.28 7.95 -2.84
CA ALA A 1013 39.90 7.77 -2.37
C ALA A 1013 39.64 8.75 -1.22
N PRO A 1014 38.42 9.28 -1.05
CA PRO A 1014 38.00 9.94 0.17
C PRO A 1014 37.19 8.99 1.08
N LYS A 1015 37.60 8.93 2.34
CA LYS A 1015 36.67 8.89 3.49
C LYS A 1015 36.18 10.34 3.73
N ILE A 1016 35.16 10.64 4.55
CA ILE A 1016 34.50 9.89 5.63
C ILE A 1016 32.99 9.90 5.39
#